data_AF-A0A381WCN9-F1
#
_entry.id   AF-A0A381WCN9-F1
#
_cell.length_a   1.000
_cell.length_b   1.000
_cell.length_c   1.000
_cell.angle_alpha   90.00
_cell.angle_beta   90.00
_cell.angle_gamma   90.00
#
_symmetry.space_group_name_H-M   'P 1'
#
loop_
_entity.id
_entity.type
_entity.pdbx_description
1 polymer ?
#
loop_
_entity_poly.entity_id
_entity_poly.type
_entity_poly.pdbx_seq_one_letter_code
_entity_poly.pdbx_strand_id
1 'polypeptide(L)'
;MLVSLLTAQGRSISRIQTASDEYDKFTSVGNLGLTITNFGILGNGWNRMEDGSIHPSCQYKQQTEIAREQIEHFSYAGLWVGGIVNGQRRVSTSIVDGVFEAGNEGFELFAETPITIQSSISSTTQDSMAQYYSPDAVSHQDMIVNFKDYGETESDNMGIPNHNPLGLDIHLDAYAWNYSYADAFVILNYNFKNVSSDTIHNVYAGIWADPSVANFNYTDYYTPGGGFTWYDNLDGFDETEDAAGFTRDIAYQYDADGDDGWAESYLGMSILGSNIPMDYLETRYAQWVWTNSSNSDYPAYSMPINDDERYTKMSSSVPKGTGPEYTSEGYPASENSWLFLVSAGPIGSVPNADTTAWTLAPGDSCSIAFTVVCALWADGFGGDSPGQRGNLYVNYDWAQKAYDGEDKNRNNILDEGEDVNNNQIIDRYILPAPPPAPNMFVDVESKKVTLYWQDNSESFLDPISQEADFEGYRVYGARKTSNETLGEFSLLLEIDLENGIGYNTGFSTVQITNSYGEQDSILIGGAYYHYKFENSDIKDGWLNYYAITAYDQGDPDANLESLESSIYSNRVYVFPGEPAADENGWANEPTVYPNPFKGQALWDGYGSRSKMLWFRNLPREAEIRIFSLAGDLVDIIHHDEAYKGQDIDNIDAQKNPRMSGGEHAWDMITLHDQATASGLYLFTVEDKNSGQIKEGKFLIIK
;
A
#
# COMPACT_ATOMS: atom_id res chain seq x y z
N MET A 1 15.64 -4.04 -26.78
CA MET A 1 14.55 -4.25 -27.75
C MET A 1 14.67 -5.66 -28.32
N LEU A 2 14.10 -6.63 -27.61
CA LEU A 2 13.79 -7.97 -28.09
C LEU A 2 12.44 -8.30 -27.47
N VAL A 3 11.40 -8.25 -28.29
CA VAL A 3 10.04 -8.62 -27.93
C VAL A 3 10.03 -10.14 -27.73
N SER A 4 9.92 -10.62 -26.50
CA SER A 4 9.55 -12.02 -26.25
C SER A 4 8.04 -12.14 -26.41
N LEU A 5 7.61 -12.36 -27.65
CA LEU A 5 6.35 -13.05 -27.90
C LEU A 5 6.47 -14.45 -27.30
N LEU A 6 5.95 -14.63 -26.09
CA LEU A 6 5.67 -15.93 -25.50
C LEU A 6 4.62 -16.63 -26.37
N THR A 7 5.10 -17.39 -27.37
CA THR A 7 4.28 -18.43 -27.98
C THR A 7 4.15 -19.57 -26.97
N ALA A 8 3.03 -19.60 -26.26
CA ALA A 8 2.58 -20.77 -25.53
C ALA A 8 2.50 -21.97 -26.48
N GLN A 9 3.52 -22.84 -26.46
CA GLN A 9 3.31 -24.22 -26.90
C GLN A 9 2.52 -24.92 -25.81
N GLY A 10 1.19 -24.87 -25.95
CA GLY A 10 0.27 -25.52 -25.04
C GLY A 10 0.56 -27.01 -24.92
N ARG A 11 1.14 -27.41 -23.78
CA ARG A 11 0.62 -28.58 -23.09
C ARG A 11 -0.73 -28.16 -22.53
N SER A 12 -1.82 -28.52 -23.20
CA SER A 12 -3.15 -28.39 -22.60
C SER A 12 -3.25 -29.43 -21.48
N ILE A 13 -2.76 -29.06 -20.29
CA ILE A 13 -3.21 -29.69 -19.06
C ILE A 13 -4.67 -29.24 -18.93
N SER A 14 -5.61 -30.18 -18.92
CA SER A 14 -7.01 -29.87 -18.64
C SER A 14 -7.09 -29.46 -17.17
N ARG A 15 -6.84 -28.18 -16.90
CA ARG A 15 -7.09 -27.59 -15.58
C ARG A 15 -8.57 -27.30 -15.49
N ILE A 16 -9.23 -27.82 -14.47
CA ILE A 16 -10.51 -27.27 -14.05
C ILE A 16 -10.19 -26.07 -13.18
N GLN A 17 -10.26 -24.89 -13.80
CA GLN A 17 -10.30 -23.62 -13.09
C GLN A 17 -11.77 -23.32 -12.80
N THR A 18 -12.12 -23.23 -11.53
CA THR A 18 -13.44 -22.81 -11.04
C THR A 18 -13.56 -21.28 -11.04
N ALA A 19 -12.43 -20.57 -10.96
CA ALA A 19 -12.29 -19.13 -11.19
C ALA A 19 -11.06 -18.83 -12.08
N SER A 20 -11.00 -17.63 -12.68
CA SER A 20 -9.79 -17.15 -13.37
C SER A 20 -8.73 -16.71 -12.36
N ASP A 21 -7.46 -16.88 -12.70
CA ASP A 21 -6.34 -16.39 -11.89
C ASP A 21 -6.36 -14.84 -11.86
N GLU A 22 -6.31 -14.27 -10.66
CA GLU A 22 -6.26 -12.83 -10.40
C GLU A 22 -4.94 -12.49 -9.71
N TYR A 23 -4.23 -11.49 -10.24
CA TYR A 23 -2.90 -11.07 -9.78
C TYR A 23 -2.73 -9.54 -9.82
N ASP A 24 -3.84 -8.81 -9.93
CA ASP A 24 -3.89 -7.37 -10.10
C ASP A 24 -4.51 -6.63 -8.89
N LYS A 25 -4.91 -7.35 -7.83
CA LYS A 25 -5.51 -6.74 -6.63
C LYS A 25 -4.44 -6.49 -5.56
N PHE A 26 -4.42 -5.28 -5.01
CA PHE A 26 -3.49 -4.90 -3.97
C PHE A 26 -4.14 -4.01 -2.89
N THR A 27 -3.57 -4.02 -1.68
CA THR A 27 -4.01 -3.14 -0.60
C THR A 27 -3.68 -1.69 -0.93
N SER A 28 -4.68 -0.82 -0.94
CA SER A 28 -4.59 0.58 -1.40
C SER A 28 -4.95 1.61 -0.33
N VAL A 29 -5.50 1.19 0.82
CA VAL A 29 -5.92 2.11 1.89
C VAL A 29 -4.76 2.58 2.78
N GLY A 30 -3.83 1.68 3.08
CA GLY A 30 -2.67 1.95 3.92
C GLY A 30 -1.45 2.41 3.13
N ASN A 31 -0.33 2.58 3.83
CA ASN A 31 0.98 2.86 3.24
C ASN A 31 1.69 1.59 2.75
N LEU A 32 1.27 0.40 3.18
CA LEU A 32 1.74 -0.87 2.62
C LEU A 32 0.85 -1.33 1.46
N GLY A 33 1.39 -1.27 0.26
CA GLY A 33 0.81 -1.82 -0.97
C GLY A 33 1.26 -3.25 -1.18
N LEU A 34 0.36 -4.20 -0.97
CA LEU A 34 0.64 -5.64 -1.07
C LEU A 34 -0.30 -6.25 -2.11
N THR A 35 0.26 -6.79 -3.20
CA THR A 35 -0.54 -7.56 -4.16
C THR A 35 -0.90 -8.93 -3.55
N ILE A 36 -2.16 -9.35 -3.71
CA ILE A 36 -2.66 -10.66 -3.26
C ILE A 36 -3.26 -11.37 -4.46
N THR A 37 -2.91 -12.63 -4.65
CA THR A 37 -3.51 -13.47 -5.70
C THR A 37 -4.56 -14.41 -5.15
N ASN A 38 -5.48 -14.85 -6.00
CA ASN A 38 -6.45 -15.87 -5.63
C ASN A 38 -5.92 -17.31 -5.69
N PHE A 39 -4.61 -17.50 -5.65
CA PHE A 39 -3.95 -18.81 -5.63
C PHE A 39 -2.77 -18.84 -4.65
N GLY A 40 -2.81 -18.00 -3.62
CA GLY A 40 -1.89 -18.06 -2.47
C GLY A 40 -0.49 -17.47 -2.70
N ILE A 41 -0.29 -16.71 -3.78
CA ILE A 41 0.90 -15.87 -3.97
C ILE A 41 0.61 -14.47 -3.41
N LEU A 42 1.64 -13.89 -2.80
CA LEU A 42 1.73 -12.49 -2.42
C LEU A 42 2.76 -11.81 -3.33
N GLY A 43 2.48 -10.59 -3.74
CA GLY A 43 3.30 -9.88 -4.72
C GLY A 43 2.99 -10.29 -6.16
N ASN A 44 3.65 -9.61 -7.09
CA ASN A 44 3.42 -9.78 -8.53
C ASN A 44 4.71 -9.84 -9.36
N GLY A 45 5.87 -9.93 -8.71
CA GLY A 45 7.18 -9.95 -9.37
C GLY A 45 7.51 -8.69 -10.14
N TRP A 46 6.83 -7.58 -9.84
CA TRP A 46 6.89 -6.31 -10.55
C TRP A 46 6.56 -6.45 -12.04
N ASN A 47 5.67 -7.39 -12.36
CA ASN A 47 5.16 -7.56 -13.72
C ASN A 47 4.28 -6.37 -14.12
N ARG A 48 4.40 -5.93 -15.37
CA ARG A 48 3.48 -4.95 -15.95
C ARG A 48 2.14 -5.61 -16.21
N MET A 49 1.07 -4.94 -15.77
CA MET A 49 -0.31 -5.34 -16.03
C MET A 49 -0.67 -5.18 -17.51
N GLU A 50 -1.80 -5.73 -17.92
CA GLU A 50 -2.24 -5.70 -19.33
C GLU A 50 -2.45 -4.27 -19.87
N ASP A 51 -2.83 -3.34 -19.00
CA ASP A 51 -2.98 -1.91 -19.31
C ASP A 51 -1.65 -1.12 -19.26
N GLY A 52 -0.54 -1.80 -18.93
CA GLY A 52 0.80 -1.24 -18.83
C GLY A 52 1.14 -0.65 -17.46
N SER A 53 0.19 -0.62 -16.51
CA SER A 53 0.43 -0.20 -15.14
C SER A 53 1.33 -1.19 -14.39
N ILE A 54 1.90 -0.72 -13.28
CA ILE A 54 2.71 -1.53 -12.36
C ILE A 54 2.03 -1.39 -11.01
N HIS A 55 1.54 -2.49 -10.47
CA HIS A 55 0.99 -2.51 -9.12
C HIS A 55 2.10 -2.86 -8.12
N PRO A 56 2.00 -2.40 -6.86
CA PRO A 56 3.01 -2.68 -5.87
C PRO A 56 3.08 -4.20 -5.61
N SER A 57 4.29 -4.76 -5.58
CA SER A 57 4.44 -6.14 -5.15
C SER A 57 4.34 -6.20 -3.62
N CYS A 58 5.21 -5.44 -2.96
CA CYS A 58 5.18 -5.12 -1.53
C CYS A 58 5.84 -3.74 -1.33
N GLN A 59 5.15 -2.68 -1.74
CA GLN A 59 5.66 -1.32 -1.65
C GLN A 59 5.23 -0.67 -0.34
N TYR A 60 6.19 -0.26 0.50
CA TYR A 60 5.91 0.54 1.68
C TYR A 60 6.03 2.03 1.37
N LYS A 61 5.23 2.83 2.07
CA LYS A 61 4.98 4.26 1.81
C LYS A 61 4.45 4.53 0.40
N GLN A 62 3.55 3.67 -0.11
CA GLN A 62 2.96 3.84 -1.45
C GLN A 62 2.21 5.17 -1.65
N GLN A 63 1.75 5.81 -0.57
CA GLN A 63 0.96 7.05 -0.65
C GLN A 63 1.81 8.33 -0.68
N THR A 64 3.08 8.28 -0.30
CA THR A 64 3.92 9.48 -0.16
C THR A 64 4.29 10.06 -1.53
N GLU A 65 4.49 11.38 -1.61
CA GLU A 65 5.13 12.01 -2.79
C GLU A 65 6.67 12.02 -2.70
N ILE A 66 7.23 11.57 -1.57
CA ILE A 66 8.68 11.48 -1.38
C ILE A 66 9.17 10.17 -2.00
N ALA A 67 9.62 10.23 -3.26
CA ALA A 67 10.09 9.07 -4.02
C ALA A 67 11.12 8.19 -3.28
N ARG A 68 11.97 8.79 -2.45
CA ARG A 68 12.97 8.10 -1.62
C ARG A 68 12.38 7.18 -0.54
N GLU A 69 11.16 7.45 -0.12
CA GLU A 69 10.46 6.63 0.89
C GLU A 69 9.67 5.47 0.26
N GLN A 70 9.40 5.50 -1.05
CA GLN A 70 8.64 4.48 -1.78
C GLN A 70 9.51 3.25 -2.08
N ILE A 71 9.51 2.27 -1.19
CA ILE A 71 10.45 1.14 -1.22
C ILE A 71 9.69 -0.17 -1.47
N GLU A 72 10.13 -0.96 -2.45
CA GLU A 72 9.65 -2.32 -2.72
C GLU A 72 10.43 -3.33 -1.87
N HIS A 73 9.77 -4.41 -1.42
CA HIS A 73 10.36 -5.31 -0.42
C HIS A 73 10.51 -6.76 -0.87
N PHE A 74 9.70 -7.23 -1.83
CA PHE A 74 9.86 -8.58 -2.38
C PHE A 74 9.26 -8.73 -3.77
N SER A 75 9.79 -9.68 -4.52
CA SER A 75 9.29 -10.05 -5.84
C SER A 75 8.03 -10.91 -5.70
N TYR A 76 8.15 -11.99 -4.93
CA TYR A 76 7.08 -12.91 -4.62
C TYR A 76 7.23 -13.40 -3.19
N ALA A 77 6.11 -13.64 -2.55
CA ALA A 77 6.01 -14.49 -1.38
C ALA A 77 4.83 -15.45 -1.57
N GLY A 78 4.75 -16.49 -0.75
CA GLY A 78 3.76 -17.52 -0.98
C GLY A 78 3.50 -18.43 0.21
N LEU A 79 2.25 -18.84 0.32
CA LEU A 79 1.81 -19.82 1.31
C LEU A 79 2.39 -21.21 1.01
N TRP A 80 3.00 -21.81 2.03
CA TRP A 80 3.33 -23.23 2.11
C TRP A 80 2.48 -23.86 3.22
N VAL A 81 1.87 -25.01 2.94
CA VAL A 81 1.15 -25.81 3.93
C VAL A 81 1.65 -27.24 3.87
N GLY A 82 2.11 -27.75 5.01
CA GLY A 82 2.69 -29.09 5.14
C GLY A 82 1.95 -29.92 6.18
N GLY A 83 1.87 -31.23 5.97
CA GLY A 83 1.25 -32.17 6.89
C GLY A 83 1.74 -33.60 6.72
N ILE A 84 1.44 -34.45 7.69
CA ILE A 84 1.72 -35.89 7.63
C ILE A 84 0.43 -36.65 7.36
N VAL A 85 0.33 -37.29 6.20
CA VAL A 85 -0.83 -38.07 5.76
C VAL A 85 -0.40 -39.51 5.53
N ASN A 86 -1.03 -40.46 6.22
CA ASN A 86 -0.69 -41.90 6.11
C ASN A 86 0.82 -42.19 6.31
N GLY A 87 1.48 -41.41 7.18
CA GLY A 87 2.91 -41.53 7.48
C GLY A 87 3.85 -40.88 6.46
N GLN A 88 3.32 -40.23 5.42
CA GLN A 88 4.10 -39.49 4.43
C GLN A 88 4.00 -37.99 4.71
N ARG A 89 5.12 -37.28 4.61
CA ARG A 89 5.14 -35.82 4.59
C ARG A 89 4.70 -35.35 3.21
N ARG A 90 3.76 -34.41 3.20
CA ARG A 90 3.26 -33.75 1.99
C ARG A 90 3.31 -32.25 2.22
N VAL A 91 3.67 -31.51 1.19
CA VAL A 91 3.65 -30.04 1.22
C VAL A 91 2.98 -29.55 -0.04
N SER A 92 2.05 -28.61 0.11
CA SER A 92 1.45 -27.88 -0.99
C SER A 92 1.92 -26.43 -0.92
N THR A 93 2.39 -25.93 -2.05
CA THR A 93 3.06 -24.63 -2.15
C THR A 93 2.43 -23.78 -3.24
N SER A 94 2.27 -22.47 -3.00
CA SER A 94 1.83 -21.56 -4.07
C SER A 94 2.97 -21.20 -5.03
N ILE A 95 4.19 -21.11 -4.51
CA ILE A 95 5.42 -20.86 -5.26
C ILE A 95 6.62 -21.42 -4.49
N VAL A 96 7.67 -21.79 -5.23
CA VAL A 96 8.98 -22.17 -4.70
C VAL A 96 10.09 -21.49 -5.51
N ASP A 97 11.29 -21.50 -4.95
CA ASP A 97 12.51 -21.03 -5.59
C ASP A 97 12.68 -21.61 -7.02
N GLY A 98 12.83 -20.71 -7.99
CA GLY A 98 13.07 -21.02 -9.40
C GLY A 98 11.84 -21.43 -10.23
N VAL A 99 10.62 -21.36 -9.68
CA VAL A 99 9.39 -21.81 -10.36
C VAL A 99 8.38 -20.67 -10.51
N PHE A 100 8.06 -20.30 -11.76
CA PHE A 100 7.17 -19.17 -12.08
C PHE A 100 6.03 -19.53 -13.04
N GLU A 101 5.92 -20.80 -13.44
CA GLU A 101 4.90 -21.23 -14.39
C GLU A 101 3.95 -22.21 -13.73
N ALA A 102 2.66 -21.92 -13.87
CA ALA A 102 1.62 -22.74 -13.32
C ALA A 102 1.62 -24.14 -13.98
N GLY A 103 1.67 -25.20 -13.17
CA GLY A 103 1.66 -26.60 -13.62
C GLY A 103 2.99 -27.31 -13.41
N ASN A 104 3.99 -26.57 -12.93
CA ASN A 104 5.23 -27.13 -12.42
C ASN A 104 5.10 -27.50 -10.93
N GLU A 105 5.94 -28.44 -10.50
CA GLU A 105 6.11 -28.75 -9.07
C GLU A 105 6.47 -27.47 -8.32
N GLY A 106 5.81 -27.20 -7.20
CA GLY A 106 5.98 -25.95 -6.47
C GLY A 106 4.94 -24.85 -6.75
N PHE A 107 4.04 -25.05 -7.71
CA PHE A 107 2.89 -24.18 -7.99
C PHE A 107 1.59 -25.00 -7.94
N GLU A 108 1.14 -25.27 -6.72
CA GLU A 108 0.22 -26.35 -6.38
C GLU A 108 -1.09 -25.87 -5.77
N LEU A 109 -1.27 -24.55 -5.63
CA LEU A 109 -2.51 -23.93 -5.19
C LEU A 109 -3.26 -23.33 -6.39
N PHE A 110 -4.59 -23.43 -6.37
CA PHE A 110 -5.44 -23.09 -7.51
C PHE A 110 -6.65 -22.26 -7.08
N ALA A 111 -6.97 -21.24 -7.87
CA ALA A 111 -8.11 -20.37 -7.63
C ALA A 111 -9.45 -21.11 -7.61
N GLU A 112 -10.21 -20.92 -6.53
CA GLU A 112 -11.59 -21.40 -6.40
C GLU A 112 -12.60 -20.26 -6.57
N THR A 113 -12.28 -19.06 -6.06
CA THR A 113 -13.12 -17.86 -6.23
C THR A 113 -12.31 -16.66 -6.73
N PRO A 114 -12.96 -15.68 -7.40
CA PRO A 114 -12.41 -14.33 -7.50
C PRO A 114 -12.14 -13.71 -6.12
N ILE A 115 -11.30 -12.68 -6.07
CA ILE A 115 -11.07 -11.87 -4.88
C ILE A 115 -12.28 -10.96 -4.66
N THR A 116 -12.86 -11.02 -3.47
CA THR A 116 -13.92 -10.11 -3.04
C THR A 116 -13.33 -9.00 -2.18
N ILE A 117 -13.67 -7.74 -2.49
CA ILE A 117 -13.24 -6.58 -1.69
C ILE A 117 -14.42 -6.08 -0.85
N GLN A 118 -14.17 -5.84 0.44
CA GLN A 118 -15.08 -5.14 1.36
C GLN A 118 -14.35 -3.99 2.05
N SER A 119 -15.09 -3.00 2.55
CA SER A 119 -14.52 -1.86 3.27
C SER A 119 -15.44 -1.38 4.38
N SER A 120 -14.87 -1.02 5.53
CA SER A 120 -15.60 -0.31 6.60
C SER A 120 -15.79 1.18 6.32
N ILE A 121 -15.14 1.73 5.29
CA ILE A 121 -15.24 3.14 4.93
C ILE A 121 -16.61 3.40 4.27
N SER A 122 -17.44 4.21 4.93
CA SER A 122 -18.80 4.54 4.45
C SER A 122 -18.90 5.89 3.72
N SER A 123 -17.83 6.67 3.63
CA SER A 123 -17.88 8.03 3.08
C SER A 123 -17.97 8.04 1.54
N THR A 124 -19.15 8.36 1.04
CA THR A 124 -19.48 8.26 -0.40
C THR A 124 -18.86 9.32 -1.32
N THR A 125 -18.21 10.38 -0.82
CA THR A 125 -17.86 11.54 -1.66
C THR A 125 -16.41 11.65 -2.12
N GLN A 126 -15.46 10.97 -1.48
CA GLN A 126 -14.03 11.16 -1.77
C GLN A 126 -13.19 9.88 -1.78
N ASP A 127 -13.57 8.84 -1.03
CA ASP A 127 -12.80 7.60 -0.97
C ASP A 127 -13.34 6.56 -1.95
N SER A 128 -12.47 6.04 -2.82
CA SER A 128 -12.87 5.00 -3.78
C SER A 128 -13.25 3.69 -3.11
N MET A 129 -12.81 3.43 -1.88
CA MET A 129 -13.19 2.23 -1.11
C MET A 129 -14.64 2.26 -0.63
N ALA A 130 -15.27 3.42 -0.55
CA ALA A 130 -16.66 3.51 -0.11
C ALA A 130 -17.66 2.80 -1.06
N GLN A 131 -17.27 2.53 -2.31
CA GLN A 131 -18.06 1.71 -3.22
C GLN A 131 -18.14 0.23 -2.79
N TYR A 132 -17.20 -0.22 -1.96
CA TYR A 132 -17.12 -1.56 -1.37
C TYR A 132 -17.63 -1.60 0.07
N TYR A 133 -18.33 -0.54 0.52
CA TYR A 133 -18.81 -0.45 1.89
C TYR A 133 -19.65 -1.67 2.27
N SER A 134 -19.26 -2.30 3.38
CA SER A 134 -19.97 -3.40 4.01
C SER A 134 -19.99 -3.17 5.52
N PRO A 135 -21.15 -3.28 6.19
CA PRO A 135 -21.21 -3.25 7.65
C PRO A 135 -20.53 -4.47 8.29
N ASP A 136 -20.26 -5.52 7.51
CA ASP A 136 -19.58 -6.74 7.95
C ASP A 136 -18.06 -6.67 7.71
N ALA A 137 -17.54 -5.56 7.16
CA ALA A 137 -16.11 -5.39 6.93
C ALA A 137 -15.35 -5.22 8.26
N VAL A 138 -14.21 -5.89 8.36
CA VAL A 138 -13.34 -5.89 9.53
C VAL A 138 -12.38 -4.69 9.51
N SER A 139 -11.84 -4.36 8.34
CA SER A 139 -10.86 -3.30 8.17
C SER A 139 -11.28 -2.29 7.09
N HIS A 140 -10.44 -1.28 6.85
CA HIS A 140 -10.71 -0.30 5.80
C HIS A 140 -10.64 -0.92 4.39
N GLN A 141 -9.94 -2.04 4.24
CA GLN A 141 -9.97 -2.85 3.03
C GLN A 141 -9.73 -4.32 3.37
N ASP A 142 -10.77 -5.12 3.17
CA ASP A 142 -10.70 -6.57 3.28
C ASP A 142 -10.58 -7.17 1.88
N MET A 143 -9.65 -8.11 1.69
CA MET A 143 -9.61 -8.98 0.50
C MET A 143 -9.87 -10.42 0.92
N ILE A 144 -10.95 -10.98 0.39
CA ILE A 144 -11.49 -12.29 0.79
C ILE A 144 -11.42 -13.23 -0.41
N VAL A 145 -10.81 -14.40 -0.24
CA VAL A 145 -10.59 -15.33 -1.35
C VAL A 145 -10.50 -16.79 -0.92
N ASN A 146 -10.88 -17.69 -1.82
CA ASN A 146 -10.75 -19.14 -1.63
C ASN A 146 -9.89 -19.75 -2.75
N PHE A 147 -9.05 -20.70 -2.36
CA PHE A 147 -8.25 -21.52 -3.25
C PHE A 147 -8.03 -22.90 -2.62
N LYS A 148 -7.45 -23.83 -3.38
CA LYS A 148 -7.31 -25.23 -2.97
C LYS A 148 -6.03 -25.84 -3.51
N ASP A 149 -5.60 -26.95 -2.93
CA ASP A 149 -4.41 -27.70 -3.35
C ASP A 149 -4.71 -28.91 -4.25
N TYR A 150 -5.95 -29.09 -4.69
CA TYR A 150 -6.40 -30.27 -5.44
C TYR A 150 -7.26 -29.92 -6.66
N GLY A 151 -7.39 -30.87 -7.58
CA GLY A 151 -8.17 -30.75 -8.82
C GLY A 151 -9.65 -31.13 -8.70
N GLU A 152 -10.12 -32.08 -9.52
CA GLU A 152 -11.52 -32.54 -9.51
C GLU A 152 -11.91 -33.27 -8.23
N THR A 153 -10.96 -33.96 -7.63
CA THR A 153 -11.13 -34.74 -6.40
C THR A 153 -9.98 -34.42 -5.45
N GLU A 154 -10.15 -34.71 -4.17
CA GLU A 154 -9.22 -34.34 -3.10
C GLU A 154 -7.84 -35.03 -3.21
N SER A 155 -7.72 -35.99 -4.14
CA SER A 155 -6.46 -36.68 -4.49
C SER A 155 -5.93 -36.33 -5.88
N ASP A 156 -6.65 -35.52 -6.65
CA ASP A 156 -6.26 -35.11 -7.99
C ASP A 156 -5.18 -34.02 -7.92
N ASN A 157 -4.00 -34.35 -8.43
CA ASN A 157 -2.85 -33.44 -8.45
C ASN A 157 -2.79 -32.54 -9.69
N MET A 158 -3.85 -32.52 -10.52
CA MET A 158 -3.95 -31.73 -11.74
C MET A 158 -2.84 -32.00 -12.77
N GLY A 159 -2.19 -33.16 -12.69
CA GLY A 159 -1.06 -33.53 -13.56
C GLY A 159 0.25 -32.82 -13.23
N ILE A 160 0.35 -32.16 -12.06
CA ILE A 160 1.59 -31.57 -11.57
C ILE A 160 2.53 -32.68 -11.09
N PRO A 161 3.78 -32.75 -11.60
CA PRO A 161 4.76 -33.72 -11.14
C PRO A 161 5.02 -33.60 -9.63
N ASN A 162 5.11 -34.73 -8.94
CA ASN A 162 5.44 -34.84 -7.51
C ASN A 162 4.50 -34.15 -6.51
N HIS A 163 3.49 -33.41 -6.98
CA HIS A 163 2.43 -32.89 -6.13
C HIS A 163 1.57 -34.03 -5.58
N ASN A 164 1.51 -34.11 -4.24
CA ASN A 164 0.63 -35.01 -3.51
C ASN A 164 -0.29 -34.15 -2.62
N PRO A 165 -1.53 -33.86 -3.07
CA PRO A 165 -2.44 -33.01 -2.31
C PRO A 165 -2.63 -33.48 -0.86
N LEU A 166 -2.73 -32.50 0.04
CA LEU A 166 -3.29 -32.66 1.38
C LEU A 166 -4.83 -32.74 1.31
N GLY A 167 -5.44 -32.11 0.30
CA GLY A 167 -6.90 -32.07 0.13
C GLY A 167 -7.52 -31.01 1.03
N LEU A 168 -7.03 -29.78 0.89
CA LEU A 168 -7.41 -28.60 1.66
C LEU A 168 -8.23 -27.63 0.82
N ASP A 169 -9.38 -27.22 1.33
CA ASP A 169 -9.97 -25.93 0.98
C ASP A 169 -9.28 -24.87 1.85
N ILE A 170 -8.81 -23.79 1.22
CA ILE A 170 -8.07 -22.71 1.87
C ILE A 170 -8.83 -21.40 1.68
N HIS A 171 -9.13 -20.75 2.79
CA HIS A 171 -9.75 -19.43 2.83
C HIS A 171 -8.74 -18.42 3.34
N LEU A 172 -8.63 -17.26 2.68
CA LEU A 172 -7.79 -16.14 3.10
C LEU A 172 -8.67 -14.89 3.26
N ASP A 173 -8.59 -14.29 4.44
CA ASP A 173 -8.99 -12.91 4.69
C ASP A 173 -7.72 -12.06 4.89
N ALA A 174 -7.54 -11.03 4.07
CA ALA A 174 -6.46 -10.06 4.23
C ALA A 174 -7.02 -8.70 4.67
N TYR A 175 -6.45 -8.13 5.74
CA TYR A 175 -6.95 -6.91 6.39
C TYR A 175 -5.92 -5.78 6.32
N ALA A 176 -6.36 -4.59 5.91
CA ALA A 176 -5.55 -3.39 5.82
C ALA A 176 -6.27 -2.17 6.41
N TRP A 177 -5.54 -1.39 7.20
CA TRP A 177 -6.02 -0.14 7.79
C TRP A 177 -5.28 1.06 7.21
N ASN A 178 -5.75 2.26 7.53
CA ASN A 178 -5.16 3.53 7.08
C ASN A 178 -4.84 4.47 8.25
N TYR A 179 -5.04 4.02 9.50
CA TYR A 179 -4.62 4.77 10.66
C TYR A 179 -3.10 4.90 10.66
N SER A 180 -2.57 6.04 11.10
CA SER A 180 -1.14 6.34 11.01
C SER A 180 -0.21 5.36 11.74
N TYR A 181 -0.74 4.62 12.73
CA TYR A 181 -0.03 3.57 13.47
C TYR A 181 -0.32 2.15 12.95
N ALA A 182 -1.23 1.99 11.99
CA ALA A 182 -1.68 0.70 11.45
C ALA A 182 -1.68 0.64 9.91
N ASP A 183 -0.97 1.56 9.25
CA ASP A 183 -0.89 1.65 7.79
C ASP A 183 0.36 0.97 7.20
N ALA A 184 1.19 0.36 8.05
CA ALA A 184 2.47 -0.24 7.70
C ALA A 184 2.48 -1.78 7.71
N PHE A 185 1.32 -2.39 7.89
CA PHE A 185 1.16 -3.85 7.87
C PHE A 185 -0.13 -4.30 7.19
N VAL A 186 -0.13 -5.56 6.76
CA VAL A 186 -1.32 -6.29 6.29
C VAL A 186 -1.37 -7.60 7.05
N ILE A 187 -2.53 -7.91 7.65
CA ILE A 187 -2.75 -9.18 8.34
C ILE A 187 -3.37 -10.18 7.36
N LEU A 188 -2.84 -11.41 7.34
CA LEU A 188 -3.28 -12.49 6.46
C LEU A 188 -3.79 -13.65 7.32
N ASN A 189 -5.11 -13.81 7.39
CA ASN A 189 -5.76 -14.86 8.17
C ASN A 189 -6.16 -16.04 7.25
N TYR A 190 -5.51 -17.18 7.43
CA TYR A 190 -5.79 -18.39 6.67
C TYR A 190 -6.63 -19.38 7.48
N ASN A 191 -7.69 -19.92 6.88
CA ASN A 191 -8.40 -21.10 7.37
C ASN A 191 -8.15 -22.28 6.43
N PHE A 192 -7.77 -23.42 7.00
CA PHE A 192 -7.55 -24.67 6.28
C PHE A 192 -8.64 -25.66 6.68
N LYS A 193 -9.39 -26.16 5.71
CA LYS A 193 -10.40 -27.19 5.93
C LYS A 193 -9.97 -28.47 5.22
N ASN A 194 -9.88 -29.56 5.97
CA ASN A 194 -9.59 -30.88 5.40
C ASN A 194 -10.85 -31.46 4.75
N VAL A 195 -10.89 -31.49 3.43
CA VAL A 195 -11.99 -32.10 2.66
C VAL A 195 -11.66 -33.52 2.20
N SER A 196 -10.40 -33.95 2.36
CA SER A 196 -9.97 -35.30 2.03
C SER A 196 -10.60 -36.37 2.95
N SER A 197 -10.45 -37.64 2.56
CA SER A 197 -10.84 -38.77 3.41
C SER A 197 -9.81 -39.13 4.49
N ASP A 198 -8.60 -38.59 4.42
CA ASP A 198 -7.49 -38.94 5.30
C ASP A 198 -7.35 -37.91 6.44
N THR A 199 -6.86 -38.36 7.60
CA THR A 199 -6.47 -37.43 8.68
C THR A 199 -5.10 -36.84 8.38
N ILE A 200 -4.99 -35.53 8.49
CA ILE A 200 -3.71 -34.82 8.38
C ILE A 200 -3.16 -34.64 9.81
N HIS A 201 -1.92 -35.08 10.03
CA HIS A 201 -1.25 -34.92 11.31
C HIS A 201 -0.23 -33.79 11.23
N ASN A 202 -0.14 -33.00 12.30
CA ASN A 202 0.86 -31.95 12.49
C ASN A 202 0.92 -30.99 11.30
N VAL A 203 -0.13 -30.22 11.10
CA VAL A 203 -0.14 -29.21 10.04
C VAL A 203 0.84 -28.10 10.42
N TYR A 204 1.71 -27.73 9.50
CA TYR A 204 2.51 -26.51 9.57
C TYR A 204 2.11 -25.62 8.41
N ALA A 205 2.04 -24.31 8.66
CA ALA A 205 1.81 -23.33 7.62
C ALA A 205 2.91 -22.27 7.70
N GLY A 206 3.32 -21.73 6.56
CA GLY A 206 4.35 -20.71 6.50
C GLY A 206 4.28 -19.84 5.26
N ILE A 207 4.97 -18.71 5.32
CA ILE A 207 5.18 -17.82 4.19
C ILE A 207 6.64 -17.92 3.76
N TRP A 208 6.84 -18.42 2.55
CA TRP A 208 8.11 -18.32 1.84
C TRP A 208 8.18 -16.94 1.18
N ALA A 209 9.35 -16.31 1.18
CA ALA A 209 9.57 -15.03 0.51
C ALA A 209 10.85 -15.07 -0.34
N ASP A 210 10.80 -14.40 -1.48
CA ASP A 210 11.93 -13.96 -2.29
C ASP A 210 12.08 -12.44 -2.14
N PRO A 211 12.66 -11.98 -1.01
CA PRO A 211 12.71 -10.59 -0.66
C PRO A 211 13.87 -9.89 -1.35
N SER A 212 13.64 -8.63 -1.68
CA SER A 212 14.64 -7.74 -2.26
C SER A 212 14.21 -6.31 -1.98
N VAL A 213 14.71 -5.78 -0.88
CA VAL A 213 14.46 -4.41 -0.45
C VAL A 213 15.18 -3.48 -1.40
N ALA A 214 14.44 -2.68 -2.16
CA ALA A 214 15.00 -1.76 -3.14
C ALA A 214 14.05 -0.59 -3.43
N ASN A 215 14.60 0.52 -3.90
CA ASN A 215 13.80 1.67 -4.33
C ASN A 215 13.94 1.90 -5.82
N PHE A 216 12.85 1.67 -6.56
CA PHE A 216 12.88 1.76 -8.02
C PHE A 216 12.95 3.19 -8.59
N ASN A 217 12.82 4.21 -7.74
CA ASN A 217 13.13 5.58 -8.11
C ASN A 217 14.65 5.87 -8.08
N TYR A 218 15.43 5.03 -7.38
CA TYR A 218 16.89 5.09 -7.34
C TYR A 218 17.54 4.09 -8.30
N THR A 219 17.13 2.81 -8.22
CA THR A 219 17.57 1.72 -9.09
C THR A 219 16.46 1.27 -10.02
N ASP A 220 16.60 1.50 -11.33
CA ASP A 220 15.52 1.19 -12.28
C ASP A 220 15.54 -0.30 -12.68
N TYR A 221 14.66 -1.10 -12.07
CA TYR A 221 14.43 -2.50 -12.40
C TYR A 221 14.07 -2.73 -13.89
N TYR A 222 13.35 -1.79 -14.51
CA TYR A 222 12.81 -1.95 -15.86
C TYR A 222 13.79 -1.54 -16.96
N THR A 223 14.84 -0.80 -16.61
CA THR A 223 15.85 -0.35 -17.57
C THR A 223 17.10 -1.22 -17.52
N PRO A 224 17.54 -1.82 -18.65
CA PRO A 224 18.80 -2.56 -18.68
C PRO A 224 19.98 -1.71 -18.21
N GLY A 225 20.64 -2.14 -17.12
CA GLY A 225 21.71 -1.40 -16.49
C GLY A 225 21.25 -0.30 -15.52
N GLY A 226 19.99 -0.32 -15.08
CA GLY A 226 19.40 0.63 -14.14
C GLY A 226 19.87 0.51 -12.69
N GLY A 227 20.81 -0.40 -12.39
CA GLY A 227 21.49 -0.47 -11.09
C GLY A 227 20.92 -1.50 -10.12
N PHE A 228 19.67 -1.94 -10.29
CA PHE A 228 19.03 -2.92 -9.42
C PHE A 228 19.82 -4.25 -9.35
N THR A 229 19.89 -4.84 -8.16
CA THR A 229 20.54 -6.12 -7.89
C THR A 229 19.80 -6.87 -6.78
N TRP A 230 20.02 -8.19 -6.73
CA TRP A 230 19.43 -9.09 -5.73
C TRP A 230 20.42 -9.45 -4.61
N TYR A 231 21.67 -8.99 -4.71
CA TYR A 231 22.83 -9.61 -4.06
C TYR A 231 23.48 -8.75 -2.96
N ASP A 232 22.82 -7.69 -2.53
CA ASP A 232 23.22 -6.69 -1.53
C ASP A 232 22.34 -6.72 -0.26
N ASN A 233 21.42 -7.68 -0.17
CA ASN A 233 20.50 -7.81 0.96
C ASN A 233 21.00 -8.81 2.00
N LEU A 234 20.50 -8.66 3.24
CA LEU A 234 20.71 -9.58 4.36
C LEU A 234 19.39 -9.93 5.05
N ASP A 235 19.27 -11.20 5.41
CA ASP A 235 18.12 -11.74 6.15
C ASP A 235 18.47 -11.93 7.63
N GLY A 236 17.43 -11.98 8.48
CA GLY A 236 17.55 -12.37 9.87
C GLY A 236 16.22 -12.78 10.49
N PHE A 237 16.27 -13.14 11.78
CA PHE A 237 15.09 -13.53 12.55
C PHE A 237 15.18 -12.96 13.96
N ASP A 238 14.30 -12.01 14.25
CA ASP A 238 14.22 -11.31 15.52
C ASP A 238 13.37 -12.07 16.52
N GLU A 239 13.93 -12.34 17.69
CA GLU A 239 13.27 -13.05 18.80
C GLU A 239 13.14 -12.14 20.04
N THR A 240 13.04 -10.82 19.84
CA THR A 240 12.82 -9.89 20.97
C THR A 240 11.43 -10.11 21.57
N GLU A 241 11.30 -9.86 22.87
CA GLU A 241 10.03 -9.99 23.58
C GLU A 241 9.20 -8.71 23.48
N ASP A 242 7.89 -8.86 23.31
CA ASP A 242 6.92 -7.79 23.43
C ASP A 242 6.61 -7.44 24.90
N ALA A 243 5.69 -6.49 25.12
CA ALA A 243 5.31 -6.07 26.47
C ALA A 243 4.58 -7.16 27.28
N ALA A 244 4.02 -8.17 26.62
CA ALA A 244 3.33 -9.30 27.24
C ALA A 244 4.30 -10.48 27.53
N GLY A 245 5.56 -10.40 27.08
CA GLY A 245 6.59 -11.41 27.31
C GLY A 245 6.61 -12.54 26.28
N PHE A 246 5.92 -12.37 25.15
CA PHE A 246 6.01 -13.29 24.02
C PHE A 246 7.07 -12.80 23.03
N THR A 247 7.77 -13.73 22.38
CA THR A 247 8.72 -13.39 21.33
C THR A 247 7.98 -12.89 20.08
N ARG A 248 8.53 -11.88 19.41
CA ARG A 248 7.95 -11.33 18.16
C ARG A 248 8.15 -12.23 16.94
N ASP A 249 9.19 -13.05 16.96
CA ASP A 249 9.53 -14.03 15.93
C ASP A 249 9.44 -13.48 14.49
N ILE A 250 10.09 -12.33 14.25
CA ILE A 250 10.00 -11.62 12.96
C ILE A 250 11.12 -12.09 12.04
N ALA A 251 10.76 -12.80 10.97
CA ALA A 251 11.66 -12.98 9.83
C ALA A 251 11.78 -11.65 9.08
N TYR A 252 12.99 -11.16 8.84
CA TYR A 252 13.19 -9.85 8.23
C TYR A 252 14.28 -9.85 7.18
N GLN A 253 14.18 -8.90 6.24
CA GLN A 253 15.24 -8.57 5.28
C GLN A 253 15.41 -7.04 5.23
N TYR A 254 16.63 -6.60 4.95
CA TYR A 254 16.99 -5.21 4.65
C TYR A 254 18.14 -5.15 3.63
N ASP A 255 18.26 -4.01 2.97
CA ASP A 255 19.42 -3.67 2.14
C ASP A 255 20.63 -3.34 3.01
N ALA A 256 21.78 -3.98 2.78
CA ALA A 256 22.89 -3.93 3.72
C ALA A 256 23.56 -2.55 3.84
N ASP A 257 23.54 -1.73 2.80
CA ASP A 257 24.15 -0.39 2.79
C ASP A 257 23.15 0.76 2.71
N GLY A 258 21.87 0.44 2.53
CA GLY A 258 20.75 1.36 2.51
C GLY A 258 20.64 2.16 1.21
N ASP A 259 21.45 1.90 0.19
CA ASP A 259 21.44 2.58 -1.12
C ASP A 259 21.56 4.12 -1.00
N ASP A 260 22.53 4.63 -0.23
CA ASP A 260 22.65 6.08 0.11
C ASP A 260 21.36 6.65 0.74
N GLY A 261 20.69 5.78 1.46
CA GLY A 261 19.48 5.95 2.21
C GLY A 261 18.17 5.87 1.40
N TRP A 262 18.19 5.31 0.19
CA TRP A 262 17.00 5.05 -0.62
C TRP A 262 16.33 3.71 -0.32
N ALA A 263 17.03 2.78 0.33
CA ALA A 263 16.53 1.46 0.72
C ALA A 263 16.59 1.23 2.25
N GLU A 264 16.52 2.30 3.07
CA GLU A 264 16.54 2.22 4.55
C GLU A 264 15.19 1.76 5.11
N SER A 265 14.81 0.53 4.78
CA SER A 265 13.59 -0.10 5.23
C SER A 265 13.83 -1.55 5.61
N TYR A 266 12.96 -2.07 6.45
CA TYR A 266 12.86 -3.49 6.76
C TYR A 266 11.58 -4.06 6.17
N LEU A 267 11.68 -5.23 5.56
CA LEU A 267 10.57 -6.17 5.46
C LEU A 267 10.54 -7.00 6.75
N GLY A 268 9.35 -7.26 7.28
CA GLY A 268 9.10 -8.21 8.35
C GLY A 268 7.92 -9.12 8.02
N MET A 269 8.04 -10.40 8.37
CA MET A 269 6.97 -11.39 8.32
C MET A 269 6.97 -12.22 9.61
N SER A 270 5.80 -12.41 10.20
CA SER A 270 5.66 -13.16 11.45
C SER A 270 4.26 -13.77 11.60
N ILE A 271 4.12 -14.67 12.58
CA ILE A 271 2.87 -15.32 12.95
C ILE A 271 2.28 -14.58 14.14
N LEU A 272 1.05 -14.08 13.98
CA LEU A 272 0.34 -13.38 15.06
C LEU A 272 -0.39 -14.35 15.99
N GLY A 273 -0.81 -15.51 15.47
CA GLY A 273 -1.46 -16.54 16.25
C GLY A 273 -2.18 -17.58 15.39
N SER A 274 -2.98 -18.43 16.03
CA SER A 274 -3.68 -19.53 15.37
C SER A 274 -4.93 -19.94 16.15
N ASN A 275 -5.65 -20.97 15.70
CA ASN A 275 -6.74 -21.56 16.47
C ASN A 275 -6.28 -22.30 17.75
N ILE A 276 -4.98 -22.35 18.05
CA ILE A 276 -4.41 -22.90 19.29
C ILE A 276 -3.73 -21.78 20.10
N PRO A 277 -3.67 -21.90 21.45
CA PRO A 277 -3.00 -20.90 22.30
C PRO A 277 -1.54 -20.66 21.88
N MET A 278 -1.09 -19.41 21.99
CA MET A 278 0.25 -18.99 21.55
C MET A 278 1.38 -19.78 22.24
N ASP A 279 1.20 -20.14 23.51
CA ASP A 279 2.15 -20.96 24.29
C ASP A 279 2.46 -22.34 23.66
N TYR A 280 1.58 -22.83 22.78
CA TYR A 280 1.75 -24.11 22.09
C TYR A 280 2.12 -23.96 20.61
N LEU A 281 2.14 -22.73 20.10
CA LEU A 281 2.44 -22.44 18.71
C LEU A 281 3.94 -22.20 18.56
N GLU A 282 4.63 -23.08 17.84
CA GLU A 282 6.08 -22.96 17.67
C GLU A 282 6.41 -22.29 16.33
N THR A 283 6.98 -21.09 16.37
CA THR A 283 7.53 -20.43 15.18
C THR A 283 8.86 -21.05 14.76
N ARG A 284 9.05 -21.21 13.45
CA ARG A 284 10.20 -21.82 12.80
C ARG A 284 10.67 -20.90 11.68
N TYR A 285 11.99 -20.74 11.60
CA TYR A 285 12.64 -19.88 10.61
C TYR A 285 13.66 -20.66 9.80
N ALA A 286 13.58 -20.55 8.48
CA ALA A 286 14.58 -21.07 7.56
C ALA A 286 14.98 -20.02 6.54
N GLN A 287 16.23 -20.10 6.07
CA GLN A 287 16.72 -19.27 4.97
C GLN A 287 17.74 -20.01 4.12
N TRP A 288 17.87 -19.60 2.86
CA TRP A 288 18.83 -20.13 1.89
C TRP A 288 19.07 -19.13 0.76
N VAL A 289 20.12 -19.36 -0.03
CA VAL A 289 20.42 -18.52 -1.21
C VAL A 289 19.61 -19.02 -2.41
N TRP A 290 19.13 -18.09 -3.24
CA TRP A 290 18.40 -18.36 -4.49
C TRP A 290 19.04 -19.48 -5.31
N THR A 291 18.24 -20.47 -5.70
CA THR A 291 18.61 -21.66 -6.49
C THR A 291 19.73 -22.53 -5.91
N ASN A 292 20.11 -22.31 -4.64
CA ASN A 292 21.24 -22.98 -4.02
C ASN A 292 20.80 -24.16 -3.14
N SER A 293 20.66 -25.33 -3.78
CA SER A 293 20.39 -26.60 -3.08
C SER A 293 21.62 -27.24 -2.41
N SER A 294 22.80 -26.65 -2.55
CA SER A 294 24.04 -27.17 -1.97
C SER A 294 25.03 -26.05 -1.66
N ASN A 295 24.87 -25.44 -0.47
CA ASN A 295 25.70 -24.33 -0.03
C ASN A 295 26.97 -24.84 0.67
N SER A 296 28.16 -24.58 0.10
CA SER A 296 29.43 -25.00 0.69
C SER A 296 29.82 -24.19 1.92
N ASP A 297 29.43 -22.92 1.95
CA ASP A 297 29.85 -21.96 2.95
C ASP A 297 28.92 -22.06 4.18
N TYR A 298 27.63 -22.31 3.91
CA TYR A 298 26.59 -22.48 4.91
C TYR A 298 25.75 -23.75 4.65
N PRO A 299 26.26 -24.98 4.93
CA PRO A 299 25.58 -26.23 4.53
C PRO A 299 24.15 -26.44 5.06
N ALA A 300 23.77 -25.80 6.17
CA ALA A 300 22.40 -25.88 6.69
C ALA A 300 21.40 -24.94 5.98
N TYR A 301 21.91 -24.02 5.17
CA TYR A 301 21.21 -22.94 4.49
C TYR A 301 21.02 -23.27 3.01
N SER A 302 20.53 -24.49 2.75
CA SER A 302 20.23 -24.99 1.42
C SER A 302 18.73 -25.00 1.15
N MET A 303 18.38 -24.73 -0.11
CA MET A 303 17.03 -24.82 -0.65
C MET A 303 16.48 -26.26 -0.56
N PRO A 304 15.24 -26.48 -0.08
CA PRO A 304 14.60 -27.80 -0.08
C PRO A 304 14.14 -28.20 -1.49
N ILE A 305 14.34 -29.46 -1.89
CA ILE A 305 14.03 -29.93 -3.26
C ILE A 305 12.86 -30.92 -3.35
N ASN A 306 12.24 -31.29 -2.23
CA ASN A 306 11.11 -32.23 -2.16
C ASN A 306 10.30 -32.00 -0.87
N ASP A 307 9.13 -32.65 -0.77
CA ASP A 307 8.22 -32.49 0.38
C ASP A 307 8.82 -32.88 1.73
N ASP A 308 9.67 -33.91 1.78
CA ASP A 308 10.31 -34.31 3.04
C ASP A 308 11.23 -33.20 3.59
N GLU A 309 11.98 -32.56 2.69
CA GLU A 309 12.85 -31.43 3.01
C GLU A 309 12.06 -30.15 3.27
N ARG A 310 11.04 -29.83 2.45
CA ARG A 310 10.16 -28.67 2.65
C ARG A 310 9.47 -28.75 4.00
N TYR A 311 8.87 -29.89 4.33
CA TYR A 311 8.24 -30.12 5.63
C TYR A 311 9.24 -30.01 6.78
N THR A 312 10.49 -30.46 6.58
CA THR A 312 11.55 -30.28 7.58
C THR A 312 11.86 -28.80 7.81
N LYS A 313 11.94 -27.99 6.76
CA LYS A 313 12.15 -26.53 6.87
C LYS A 313 10.97 -25.84 7.57
N MET A 314 9.74 -26.32 7.37
CA MET A 314 8.56 -25.79 8.05
C MET A 314 8.46 -26.20 9.53
N SER A 315 9.04 -27.33 9.91
CA SER A 315 8.92 -27.90 11.27
C SER A 315 10.17 -27.72 12.12
N SER A 316 11.23 -27.08 11.61
CA SER A 316 12.47 -26.84 12.34
C SER A 316 13.18 -25.57 11.87
N SER A 317 13.80 -24.84 12.80
CA SER A 317 14.58 -23.66 12.46
C SER A 317 15.97 -24.02 11.95
N VAL A 318 16.52 -23.21 11.05
CA VAL A 318 17.93 -23.30 10.66
C VAL A 318 18.84 -23.08 11.88
N PRO A 319 19.96 -23.83 11.98
CA PRO A 319 20.87 -23.67 13.11
C PRO A 319 21.64 -22.35 13.00
N LYS A 320 21.71 -21.63 14.12
CA LYS A 320 22.58 -20.46 14.29
C LYS A 320 24.06 -20.87 14.26
N GLY A 321 24.87 -20.08 13.56
CA GLY A 321 26.32 -20.23 13.49
C GLY A 321 27.08 -19.33 14.47
N THR A 322 28.41 -19.49 14.48
CA THR A 322 29.32 -18.67 15.28
C THR A 322 30.59 -18.39 14.49
N GLY A 323 31.16 -17.20 14.64
CA GLY A 323 32.42 -16.81 13.99
C GLY A 323 32.24 -15.57 13.11
N PRO A 324 33.29 -15.17 12.36
CA PRO A 324 33.27 -13.94 11.57
C PRO A 324 32.34 -13.98 10.35
N GLU A 325 31.95 -15.18 9.90
CA GLU A 325 31.03 -15.39 8.76
C GLU A 325 29.55 -15.24 9.16
N TYR A 326 29.27 -15.01 10.45
CA TYR A 326 27.92 -14.90 11.00
C TYR A 326 27.74 -13.58 11.76
N THR A 327 26.52 -13.05 11.75
CA THR A 327 26.11 -11.88 12.51
C THR A 327 26.15 -12.19 14.01
N SER A 328 25.97 -11.16 14.85
CA SER A 328 25.84 -11.36 16.30
C SER A 328 24.63 -12.22 16.69
N GLU A 329 23.62 -12.30 15.81
CA GLU A 329 22.41 -13.11 15.99
C GLU A 329 22.56 -14.53 15.45
N GLY A 330 23.69 -14.84 14.79
CA GLY A 330 24.07 -16.18 14.36
C GLY A 330 23.62 -16.54 12.94
N TYR A 331 23.17 -15.58 12.14
CA TYR A 331 22.81 -15.77 10.72
C TYR A 331 23.98 -15.39 9.80
N PRO A 332 24.05 -15.88 8.56
CA PRO A 332 25.09 -15.50 7.59
C PRO A 332 25.28 -13.98 7.50
N ALA A 333 26.53 -13.51 7.57
CA ALA A 333 26.86 -12.08 7.55
C ALA A 333 27.27 -11.57 6.15
N SER A 334 27.18 -12.41 5.12
CA SER A 334 27.52 -12.04 3.74
C SER A 334 26.27 -11.75 2.95
N GLU A 335 26.25 -10.61 2.28
CA GLU A 335 25.19 -10.19 1.35
C GLU A 335 24.96 -11.27 0.26
N ASN A 336 23.70 -11.49 -0.09
CA ASN A 336 23.31 -12.41 -1.16
C ASN A 336 21.85 -12.22 -1.55
N SER A 337 21.41 -12.96 -2.57
CA SER A 337 19.99 -13.18 -2.86
C SER A 337 19.46 -14.23 -1.87
N TRP A 338 19.26 -13.79 -0.63
CA TRP A 338 18.74 -14.59 0.46
C TRP A 338 17.21 -14.66 0.38
N LEU A 339 16.70 -15.86 0.63
CA LEU A 339 15.28 -16.14 0.76
C LEU A 339 15.05 -16.68 2.16
N PHE A 340 13.85 -16.44 2.68
CA PHE A 340 13.43 -17.02 3.94
C PHE A 340 12.06 -17.69 3.87
N LEU A 341 11.83 -18.53 4.87
CA LEU A 341 10.55 -19.15 5.20
C LEU A 341 10.32 -18.96 6.69
N VAL A 342 9.24 -18.27 7.03
CA VAL A 342 8.71 -18.22 8.39
C VAL A 342 7.48 -19.10 8.46
N SER A 343 7.40 -19.98 9.46
CA SER A 343 6.32 -20.97 9.56
C SER A 343 5.99 -21.27 11.02
N ALA A 344 4.79 -21.75 11.29
CA ALA A 344 4.44 -22.21 12.62
C ALA A 344 3.56 -23.46 12.61
N GLY A 345 3.59 -24.17 13.73
CA GLY A 345 2.83 -25.39 13.98
C GLY A 345 3.45 -26.20 15.13
N PRO A 346 2.99 -27.43 15.38
CA PRO A 346 1.90 -28.08 14.67
C PRO A 346 0.53 -27.52 15.07
N ILE A 347 -0.35 -27.27 14.09
CA ILE A 347 -1.76 -26.89 14.30
C ILE A 347 -2.71 -28.01 13.86
N GLY A 348 -3.95 -27.95 14.32
CA GLY A 348 -5.03 -28.87 13.95
C GLY A 348 -6.29 -28.61 14.77
N SER A 349 -7.29 -29.49 14.65
CA SER A 349 -8.55 -29.40 15.38
C SER A 349 -8.53 -30.16 16.71
N VAL A 350 -7.74 -31.24 16.80
CA VAL A 350 -7.68 -32.10 17.99
C VAL A 350 -6.22 -32.32 18.43
N PRO A 351 -5.85 -31.92 19.67
CA PRO A 351 -4.52 -32.13 20.21
C PRO A 351 -4.34 -33.55 20.76
N ASN A 352 -3.08 -33.97 20.90
CA ASN A 352 -2.70 -35.07 21.77
C ASN A 352 -2.73 -34.64 23.26
N ALA A 353 -2.39 -35.55 24.17
CA ALA A 353 -2.54 -35.33 25.61
C ALA A 353 -1.65 -34.21 26.20
N ASP A 354 -0.55 -33.87 25.56
CA ASP A 354 0.41 -32.85 26.00
C ASP A 354 0.51 -31.65 25.05
N THR A 355 -0.45 -31.51 24.13
CA THR A 355 -0.59 -30.41 23.15
C THR A 355 0.62 -30.19 22.24
N THR A 356 1.52 -31.17 22.11
CA THR A 356 2.70 -31.11 21.23
C THR A 356 2.46 -31.68 19.83
N ALA A 357 1.32 -32.34 19.60
CA ALA A 357 0.95 -32.89 18.31
C ALA A 357 -0.55 -32.71 18.07
N TRP A 358 -0.91 -32.46 16.83
CA TRP A 358 -2.28 -32.11 16.45
C TRP A 358 -2.74 -32.93 15.25
N THR A 359 -4.05 -33.11 15.15
CA THR A 359 -4.70 -33.78 14.03
C THR A 359 -5.79 -32.91 13.46
N LEU A 360 -5.97 -32.99 12.15
CA LEU A 360 -7.03 -32.35 11.40
C LEU A 360 -7.81 -33.46 10.68
N ALA A 361 -8.93 -33.87 11.27
CA ALA A 361 -9.76 -34.95 10.72
C ALA A 361 -10.55 -34.47 9.49
N PRO A 362 -11.03 -35.41 8.65
CA PRO A 362 -11.94 -35.08 7.55
C PRO A 362 -13.15 -34.25 8.01
N GLY A 363 -13.34 -33.10 7.39
CA GLY A 363 -14.41 -32.13 7.68
C GLY A 363 -14.06 -31.06 8.71
N ASP A 364 -12.96 -31.20 9.44
CA ASP A 364 -12.51 -30.21 10.42
C ASP A 364 -11.71 -29.07 9.78
N SER A 365 -11.57 -27.97 10.53
CA SER A 365 -10.75 -26.82 10.16
C SER A 365 -9.72 -26.43 11.24
N CYS A 366 -8.62 -25.82 10.82
CA CYS A 366 -7.69 -25.06 11.65
C CYS A 366 -7.37 -23.71 10.99
N SER A 367 -6.75 -22.78 11.71
CA SER A 367 -6.40 -21.47 11.18
C SER A 367 -5.08 -20.94 11.71
N ILE A 368 -4.47 -20.03 10.96
CA ILE A 368 -3.25 -19.33 11.32
C ILE A 368 -3.29 -17.91 10.76
N ALA A 369 -2.80 -16.94 11.51
CA ALA A 369 -2.69 -15.56 11.07
C ALA A 369 -1.23 -15.15 10.94
N PHE A 370 -0.88 -14.58 9.80
CA PHE A 370 0.42 -13.97 9.54
C PHE A 370 0.28 -12.44 9.45
N THR A 371 1.40 -11.74 9.56
CA THR A 371 1.51 -10.34 9.18
C THR A 371 2.64 -10.15 8.17
N VAL A 372 2.43 -9.27 7.20
CA VAL A 372 3.50 -8.62 6.44
C VAL A 372 3.59 -7.19 6.98
N VAL A 373 4.75 -6.80 7.48
CA VAL A 373 4.97 -5.49 8.12
C VAL A 373 6.24 -4.86 7.59
N CYS A 374 6.20 -3.56 7.32
CA CYS A 374 7.37 -2.81 6.86
C CYS A 374 7.67 -1.65 7.81
N ALA A 375 8.92 -1.20 7.83
CA ALA A 375 9.30 -0.03 8.60
C ALA A 375 10.60 0.60 8.07
N LEU A 376 10.61 1.93 7.98
CA LEU A 376 11.86 2.68 7.78
C LEU A 376 12.79 2.49 8.97
N TRP A 377 14.10 2.52 8.73
CA TRP A 377 15.11 2.41 9.78
C TRP A 377 14.90 3.49 10.86
N ALA A 378 15.10 3.11 12.12
CA ALA A 378 15.14 4.08 13.20
C ALA A 378 16.45 4.89 13.14
N ASP A 379 16.36 6.19 13.43
CA ASP A 379 17.50 7.10 13.45
C ASP A 379 18.52 6.76 14.55
N GLY A 380 19.79 7.11 14.32
CA GLY A 380 20.83 7.10 15.35
C GLY A 380 21.62 5.79 15.47
N PHE A 381 21.43 4.85 14.53
CA PHE A 381 22.15 3.58 14.46
C PHE A 381 23.03 3.53 13.19
N GLY A 382 24.14 2.78 13.26
CA GLY A 382 25.14 2.70 12.18
C GLY A 382 25.14 1.37 11.42
N GLY A 383 24.07 0.61 11.52
CA GLY A 383 23.91 -0.73 10.97
C GLY A 383 22.91 -1.56 11.78
N ASP A 384 22.52 -2.71 11.23
CA ASP A 384 21.44 -3.55 11.75
C ASP A 384 21.64 -3.89 13.23
N SER A 385 20.57 -3.66 14.00
CA SER A 385 20.54 -3.89 15.43
C SER A 385 19.10 -3.82 15.93
N PRO A 386 18.81 -4.34 17.14
CA PRO A 386 17.50 -4.16 17.73
C PRO A 386 17.06 -2.70 17.87
N GLY A 387 18.01 -1.77 18.01
CA GLY A 387 17.69 -0.36 18.05
C GLY A 387 17.24 0.20 16.70
N GLN A 388 17.93 -0.18 15.61
CA GLN A 388 17.56 0.25 14.25
C GLN A 388 16.21 -0.32 13.81
N ARG A 389 15.89 -1.55 14.24
CA ARG A 389 14.59 -2.21 14.04
C ARG A 389 13.46 -1.65 14.91
N GLY A 390 13.69 -0.58 15.69
CA GLY A 390 12.71 -0.04 16.63
C GLY A 390 11.34 0.30 15.99
N ASN A 391 11.33 0.89 14.80
CA ASN A 391 10.09 1.18 14.07
C ASN A 391 9.38 -0.11 13.59
N LEU A 392 10.15 -1.14 13.21
CA LEU A 392 9.61 -2.45 12.84
C LEU A 392 8.87 -3.09 14.02
N TYR A 393 9.43 -2.97 15.23
CA TYR A 393 8.80 -3.49 16.45
C TYR A 393 7.50 -2.76 16.76
N VAL A 394 7.47 -1.43 16.63
CA VAL A 394 6.25 -0.64 16.85
C VAL A 394 5.16 -1.08 15.87
N ASN A 395 5.47 -1.19 14.58
CA ASN A 395 4.50 -1.59 13.57
C ASN A 395 4.03 -3.04 13.75
N TYR A 396 4.96 -3.96 14.10
CA TYR A 396 4.62 -5.34 14.43
C TYR A 396 3.72 -5.44 15.67
N ASP A 397 4.05 -4.71 16.74
CA ASP A 397 3.29 -4.73 17.99
C ASP A 397 1.86 -4.22 17.76
N TRP A 398 1.64 -3.28 16.83
CA TRP A 398 0.30 -2.87 16.42
C TRP A 398 -0.44 -3.93 15.61
N ALA A 399 0.25 -4.65 14.72
CA ALA A 399 -0.34 -5.79 14.02
C ALA A 399 -0.77 -6.90 15.00
N GLN A 400 0.09 -7.18 15.98
CA GLN A 400 -0.19 -8.14 17.05
C GLN A 400 -1.37 -7.69 17.92
N LYS A 401 -1.42 -6.43 18.35
CA LYS A 401 -2.56 -5.87 19.09
C LYS A 401 -3.86 -5.95 18.30
N ALA A 402 -3.84 -5.68 17.01
CA ALA A 402 -5.01 -5.84 16.16
C ALA A 402 -5.49 -7.30 16.18
N TYR A 403 -4.60 -8.27 15.96
CA TYR A 403 -4.96 -9.70 16.00
C TYR A 403 -5.45 -10.17 17.38
N ASP A 404 -4.76 -9.76 18.45
CA ASP A 404 -5.11 -10.10 19.83
C ASP A 404 -6.53 -9.61 20.14
N GLY A 405 -6.84 -8.34 19.79
CA GLY A 405 -8.11 -7.73 20.10
C GLY A 405 -8.41 -7.79 21.60
N GLU A 406 -9.46 -8.52 21.97
CA GLU A 406 -9.80 -8.77 23.38
C GLU A 406 -8.91 -9.83 24.06
N ASP A 407 -8.28 -10.74 23.30
CA ASP A 407 -7.42 -11.85 23.79
C ASP A 407 -6.04 -11.38 24.23
N LYS A 408 -5.96 -10.62 25.32
CA LYS A 408 -4.71 -9.96 25.75
C LYS A 408 -3.62 -10.93 26.20
N ASN A 409 -3.99 -12.15 26.58
CA ASN A 409 -3.06 -13.17 27.05
C ASN A 409 -2.80 -14.29 26.02
N ARG A 410 -3.42 -14.22 24.83
CA ARG A 410 -3.22 -15.12 23.68
C ARG A 410 -3.53 -16.58 23.97
N ASN A 411 -4.50 -16.83 24.86
CA ASN A 411 -4.92 -18.17 25.24
C ASN A 411 -6.12 -18.67 24.42
N ASN A 412 -6.66 -17.86 23.51
CA ASN A 412 -7.88 -18.10 22.72
C ASN A 412 -9.16 -18.31 23.54
N ILE A 413 -9.23 -17.76 24.75
CA ILE A 413 -10.36 -17.84 25.67
C ILE A 413 -10.72 -16.42 26.10
N LEU A 414 -12.00 -16.09 26.06
CA LEU A 414 -12.50 -14.81 26.59
C LEU A 414 -12.49 -14.86 28.13
N ASP A 415 -11.54 -14.18 28.76
CA ASP A 415 -11.39 -14.13 30.22
C ASP A 415 -12.21 -13.00 30.88
N GLU A 416 -12.35 -13.07 32.21
CA GLU A 416 -13.08 -12.05 32.98
C GLU A 416 -12.40 -10.68 32.86
N GLY A 417 -13.10 -9.72 32.25
CA GLY A 417 -12.62 -8.35 32.03
C GLY A 417 -12.02 -8.08 30.66
N GLU A 418 -12.01 -9.07 29.76
CA GLU A 418 -11.60 -8.91 28.36
C GLU A 418 -12.76 -8.49 27.44
N ASP A 419 -13.99 -8.92 27.75
CA ASP A 419 -15.21 -8.59 26.99
C ASP A 419 -15.60 -7.10 27.17
N VAL A 420 -15.15 -6.24 26.25
CA VAL A 420 -15.33 -4.79 26.34
C VAL A 420 -16.76 -4.41 26.01
N ASN A 421 -17.37 -5.07 25.03
CA ASN A 421 -18.71 -4.74 24.52
C ASN A 421 -19.84 -5.59 25.13
N ASN A 422 -19.51 -6.55 26.02
CA ASN A 422 -20.42 -7.47 26.71
C ASN A 422 -21.22 -8.41 25.79
N ASN A 423 -20.64 -8.82 24.66
CA ASN A 423 -21.30 -9.71 23.69
C ASN A 423 -21.03 -11.21 23.93
N GLN A 424 -20.12 -11.56 24.86
CA GLN A 424 -19.69 -12.93 25.17
C GLN A 424 -18.98 -13.67 24.02
N ILE A 425 -18.40 -12.93 23.08
CA ILE A 425 -17.66 -13.40 21.92
C ILE A 425 -16.30 -12.71 21.97
N ILE A 426 -15.23 -13.45 21.67
CA ILE A 426 -13.89 -12.86 21.60
C ILE A 426 -13.75 -12.08 20.29
N ASP A 427 -13.60 -10.76 20.40
CA ASP A 427 -13.46 -9.90 19.23
C ASP A 427 -11.97 -9.70 18.88
N ARG A 428 -11.62 -10.02 17.63
CA ARG A 428 -10.27 -9.86 17.05
C ARG A 428 -10.30 -8.81 15.95
N TYR A 429 -9.11 -8.33 15.57
CA TYR A 429 -8.90 -7.34 14.50
C TYR A 429 -9.51 -5.96 14.81
N ILE A 430 -9.66 -5.66 16.10
CA ILE A 430 -10.17 -4.38 16.59
C ILE A 430 -9.00 -3.47 16.97
N LEU A 431 -9.08 -2.22 16.54
CA LEU A 431 -8.13 -1.16 16.87
C LEU A 431 -8.92 0.04 17.40
N PRO A 432 -8.34 0.85 18.31
CA PRO A 432 -8.88 2.18 18.59
C PRO A 432 -9.02 2.93 17.27
N ALA A 433 -10.04 3.78 17.12
CA ALA A 433 -10.28 4.49 15.87
C ALA A 433 -10.42 5.99 16.11
N PRO A 434 -9.55 6.83 15.53
CA PRO A 434 -9.79 8.25 15.53
C PRO A 434 -11.10 8.59 14.79
N PRO A 435 -11.70 9.76 15.09
CA PRO A 435 -12.81 10.30 14.32
C PRO A 435 -12.47 10.29 12.82
N PRO A 436 -13.40 9.92 11.93
CA PRO A 436 -13.14 9.83 10.51
C PRO A 436 -12.76 11.20 9.94
N ALA A 437 -11.97 11.22 8.89
CA ALA A 437 -11.63 12.46 8.20
C ALA A 437 -12.93 13.19 7.76
N PRO A 438 -13.01 14.52 7.92
CA PRO A 438 -14.20 15.26 7.52
C PRO A 438 -14.34 15.27 6.00
N ASN A 439 -15.59 15.23 5.53
CA ASN A 439 -15.89 15.36 4.11
C ASN A 439 -15.49 16.76 3.65
N MET A 440 -14.57 16.85 2.68
CA MET A 440 -14.00 18.12 2.23
C MET A 440 -14.48 18.50 0.82
N PHE A 441 -14.59 19.79 0.56
CA PHE A 441 -14.66 20.37 -0.77
C PHE A 441 -13.51 21.36 -0.96
N VAL A 442 -12.86 21.30 -2.11
CA VAL A 442 -11.70 22.13 -2.44
C VAL A 442 -12.03 23.00 -3.63
N ASP A 443 -12.08 24.31 -3.41
CA ASP A 443 -12.26 25.33 -4.44
C ASP A 443 -10.89 25.88 -4.85
N VAL A 444 -10.63 25.88 -6.16
CA VAL A 444 -9.31 26.16 -6.73
C VAL A 444 -9.39 27.41 -7.60
N GLU A 445 -8.68 28.45 -7.19
CA GLU A 445 -8.62 29.74 -7.87
C GLU A 445 -7.15 30.14 -8.17
N SER A 446 -6.98 31.21 -8.93
CA SER A 446 -5.69 31.81 -9.21
C SER A 446 -5.05 32.26 -7.90
N LYS A 447 -3.90 31.67 -7.55
CA LYS A 447 -3.10 31.93 -6.34
C LYS A 447 -3.81 31.72 -5.02
N LYS A 448 -4.93 30.98 -5.00
CA LYS A 448 -5.73 30.73 -3.81
C LYS A 448 -6.40 29.37 -3.88
N VAL A 449 -6.43 28.68 -2.74
CA VAL A 449 -7.28 27.50 -2.53
C VAL A 449 -8.14 27.73 -1.31
N THR A 450 -9.43 27.43 -1.41
CA THR A 450 -10.37 27.45 -0.29
C THR A 450 -10.83 26.04 0.02
N LEU A 451 -10.61 25.61 1.25
CA LEU A 451 -11.09 24.32 1.75
C LEU A 451 -12.38 24.56 2.53
N TYR A 452 -13.38 23.72 2.29
CA TYR A 452 -14.63 23.68 3.05
C TYR A 452 -14.80 22.27 3.60
N TRP A 453 -15.26 22.11 4.85
CA TRP A 453 -15.50 20.77 5.40
C TRP A 453 -16.75 20.69 6.29
N GLN A 454 -17.25 19.47 6.42
CA GLN A 454 -18.42 19.12 7.24
C GLN A 454 -18.00 18.77 8.67
N ASP A 455 -18.98 18.71 9.58
CA ASP A 455 -18.84 18.35 11.00
C ASP A 455 -19.09 16.85 11.25
N ASN A 456 -19.03 16.01 10.22
CA ASN A 456 -19.33 14.57 10.32
C ASN A 456 -18.42 13.82 11.32
N SER A 457 -17.20 14.32 11.54
CA SER A 457 -16.25 13.75 12.50
C SER A 457 -16.66 14.01 13.96
N GLU A 458 -17.38 15.10 14.26
CA GLU A 458 -17.61 15.56 15.64
C GLU A 458 -18.59 14.68 16.42
N SER A 459 -19.37 13.86 15.73
CA SER A 459 -20.38 12.96 16.31
C SER A 459 -20.03 11.48 16.19
N PHE A 460 -18.80 11.18 15.75
CA PHE A 460 -18.30 9.81 15.67
C PHE A 460 -18.17 9.21 17.07
N LEU A 461 -18.48 7.91 17.17
CA LEU A 461 -18.29 7.12 18.38
C LEU A 461 -17.16 6.13 18.12
N ASP A 462 -16.16 6.12 18.99
CA ASP A 462 -15.06 5.15 18.88
C ASP A 462 -15.61 3.71 18.99
N PRO A 463 -15.20 2.77 18.10
CA PRO A 463 -15.72 1.40 18.08
C PRO A 463 -15.49 0.63 19.38
N ILE A 464 -14.42 0.92 20.12
CA ILE A 464 -14.05 0.22 21.34
C ILE A 464 -14.71 0.89 22.56
N SER A 465 -14.48 2.18 22.78
CA SER A 465 -14.96 2.91 23.96
C SER A 465 -16.45 3.26 23.88
N GLN A 466 -17.01 3.35 22.67
CA GLN A 466 -18.36 3.86 22.38
C GLN A 466 -18.58 5.30 22.86
N GLU A 467 -17.51 6.06 23.10
CA GLU A 467 -17.54 7.47 23.47
C GLU A 467 -17.34 8.36 22.25
N ALA A 468 -17.94 9.56 22.27
CA ALA A 468 -17.63 10.63 21.31
C ALA A 468 -16.50 11.47 21.89
N ASP A 469 -15.27 11.21 21.42
CA ASP A 469 -14.02 11.75 21.98
C ASP A 469 -13.29 12.70 21.01
N PHE A 470 -14.00 13.20 19.99
CA PHE A 470 -13.49 14.22 19.07
C PHE A 470 -12.91 15.43 19.82
N GLU A 471 -11.73 15.88 19.38
CA GLU A 471 -11.05 17.05 19.95
C GLU A 471 -10.89 18.20 18.96
N GLY A 472 -10.57 17.92 17.69
CA GLY A 472 -10.23 18.98 16.75
C GLY A 472 -9.94 18.54 15.31
N TYR A 473 -9.56 19.53 14.50
CA TYR A 473 -9.14 19.34 13.11
C TYR A 473 -7.73 19.88 12.88
N ARG A 474 -6.97 19.19 12.00
CA ARG A 474 -5.72 19.71 11.43
C ARG A 474 -5.87 19.89 9.92
N VAL A 475 -5.39 21.01 9.41
CA VAL A 475 -5.34 21.31 7.97
C VAL A 475 -3.91 21.25 7.51
N TYR A 476 -3.66 20.41 6.50
CA TYR A 476 -2.35 20.22 5.91
C TYR A 476 -2.32 20.69 4.47
N GLY A 477 -1.14 21.11 4.02
CA GLY A 477 -0.85 21.35 2.62
C GLY A 477 0.52 20.84 2.23
N ALA A 478 0.75 20.72 0.91
CA ALA A 478 2.05 20.36 0.35
C ALA A 478 3.19 21.22 0.93
N ARG A 479 4.34 20.57 1.21
CA ARG A 479 5.53 21.23 1.73
C ARG A 479 5.98 22.38 0.81
N LYS A 480 6.04 23.60 1.37
CA LYS A 480 6.43 24.80 0.62
C LYS A 480 7.94 25.02 0.53
N THR A 481 8.76 24.24 1.25
CA THR A 481 10.22 24.36 1.30
C THR A 481 10.90 23.17 0.63
N SER A 482 11.96 23.44 -0.14
CA SER A 482 12.84 22.40 -0.71
C SER A 482 13.84 21.89 0.35
N ASN A 483 13.34 21.31 1.43
CA ASN A 483 14.17 20.61 2.40
C ASN A 483 13.67 19.18 2.53
N GLU A 484 14.39 18.25 1.91
CA GLU A 484 14.04 16.83 1.86
C GLU A 484 14.01 16.17 3.24
N THR A 485 14.65 16.75 4.25
CA THR A 485 14.58 16.25 5.64
C THR A 485 13.28 16.61 6.36
N LEU A 486 12.40 17.41 5.76
CA LEU A 486 11.08 17.74 6.32
C LEU A 486 10.04 16.85 5.64
N GLY A 487 9.04 16.36 6.37
CA GLY A 487 8.00 15.50 5.81
C GLY A 487 7.22 16.13 4.65
N GLU A 488 6.43 15.31 3.95
CA GLU A 488 5.65 15.67 2.76
C GLU A 488 4.70 16.86 2.98
N PHE A 489 4.11 16.94 4.17
CA PHE A 489 3.10 17.94 4.51
C PHE A 489 3.62 19.03 5.44
N SER A 490 3.02 20.20 5.32
CA SER A 490 3.12 21.29 6.29
C SER A 490 1.78 21.48 6.98
N LEU A 491 1.77 21.50 8.31
CA LEU A 491 0.61 21.90 9.11
C LEU A 491 0.33 23.39 8.87
N LEU A 492 -0.86 23.70 8.33
CA LEU A 492 -1.29 25.05 8.02
C LEU A 492 -2.18 25.64 9.11
N LEU A 493 -2.95 24.79 9.77
CA LEU A 493 -3.87 25.16 10.85
C LEU A 493 -4.09 23.94 11.75
N GLU A 494 -4.18 24.18 13.05
CA GLU A 494 -4.72 23.25 14.04
C GLU A 494 -5.79 23.99 14.83
N ILE A 495 -6.95 23.36 14.98
CA ILE A 495 -8.08 23.87 15.76
C ILE A 495 -8.65 22.79 16.65
N ASP A 496 -9.06 23.18 17.86
CA ASP A 496 -9.55 22.28 18.91
C ASP A 496 -10.62 22.92 19.79
N LEU A 497 -11.32 22.06 20.53
CA LEU A 497 -12.31 22.44 21.54
C LEU A 497 -11.67 23.27 22.67
N GLU A 498 -12.43 24.23 23.20
CA GLU A 498 -12.02 24.98 24.40
C GLU A 498 -12.45 24.22 25.68
N ASN A 499 -11.84 23.06 25.92
CA ASN A 499 -12.22 22.13 27.01
C ASN A 499 -11.08 21.83 28.02
N GLY A 500 -9.90 22.41 27.84
CA GLY A 500 -8.71 22.18 28.67
C GLY A 500 -7.74 21.11 28.15
N ILE A 501 -8.02 20.52 27.00
CA ILE A 501 -7.15 19.60 26.25
C ILE A 501 -6.53 20.40 25.08
N GLY A 502 -5.32 20.05 24.64
CA GLY A 502 -4.68 20.73 23.51
C GLY A 502 -4.35 22.22 23.71
N TYR A 503 -4.44 22.99 22.63
CA TYR A 503 -4.15 24.42 22.53
C TYR A 503 -5.36 25.33 22.83
N ASN A 504 -6.58 24.82 22.83
CA ASN A 504 -7.83 25.55 23.10
C ASN A 504 -8.01 26.79 22.21
N THR A 505 -7.81 26.61 20.92
CA THR A 505 -7.86 27.65 19.89
C THR A 505 -9.28 28.02 19.48
N GLY A 506 -10.23 27.07 19.60
CA GLY A 506 -11.61 27.24 19.20
C GLY A 506 -11.83 27.33 17.69
N PHE A 507 -13.08 27.14 17.27
CA PHE A 507 -13.46 27.03 15.84
C PHE A 507 -13.81 28.38 15.18
N SER A 508 -13.80 29.47 15.94
CA SER A 508 -14.32 30.78 15.48
C SER A 508 -13.63 31.36 14.24
N THR A 509 -12.38 30.98 13.97
CA THR A 509 -11.58 31.46 12.84
C THR A 509 -11.92 30.77 11.52
N VAL A 510 -12.47 29.55 11.58
CA VAL A 510 -12.85 28.75 10.41
C VAL A 510 -14.34 28.61 10.24
N GLN A 511 -15.12 28.89 11.28
CA GLN A 511 -16.56 28.71 11.26
C GLN A 511 -17.22 29.61 10.21
N ILE A 512 -18.09 29.01 9.41
CA ILE A 512 -18.93 29.75 8.48
C ILE A 512 -20.02 30.46 9.29
N THR A 513 -20.15 31.76 9.05
CA THR A 513 -21.11 32.61 9.76
C THR A 513 -22.03 33.35 8.82
N ASN A 514 -23.26 33.57 9.26
CA ASN A 514 -24.24 34.37 8.53
C ASN A 514 -23.92 35.87 8.63
N SER A 515 -24.75 36.72 8.00
CA SER A 515 -24.57 38.19 8.04
C SER A 515 -24.64 38.82 9.44
N TYR A 516 -25.12 38.09 10.44
CA TYR A 516 -25.21 38.51 11.84
C TYR A 516 -24.06 37.99 12.71
N GLY A 517 -23.13 37.20 12.13
CA GLY A 517 -22.00 36.59 12.84
C GLY A 517 -22.36 35.33 13.62
N GLU A 518 -23.52 34.73 13.35
CA GLU A 518 -23.97 33.47 13.97
C GLU A 518 -23.51 32.29 13.10
N GLN A 519 -23.30 31.11 13.73
CA GLN A 519 -22.94 29.87 13.01
C GLN A 519 -23.96 29.57 11.90
N ASP A 520 -23.42 29.27 10.72
CA ASP A 520 -24.19 28.96 9.52
C ASP A 520 -23.51 27.83 8.74
N SER A 521 -24.04 27.52 7.56
CA SER A 521 -23.46 26.56 6.63
C SER A 521 -23.58 27.08 5.20
N ILE A 522 -22.71 26.59 4.32
CA ILE A 522 -22.79 26.85 2.89
C ILE A 522 -23.18 25.58 2.14
N LEU A 523 -24.10 25.69 1.18
CA LEU A 523 -24.52 24.59 0.33
C LEU A 523 -23.63 24.53 -0.92
N ILE A 524 -22.82 23.49 -1.06
CA ILE A 524 -21.96 23.22 -2.23
C ILE A 524 -22.26 21.81 -2.74
N GLY A 525 -22.58 21.67 -4.02
CA GLY A 525 -22.80 20.33 -4.61
C GLY A 525 -23.92 19.50 -3.96
N GLY A 526 -24.88 20.12 -3.26
CA GLY A 526 -25.95 19.42 -2.53
C GLY A 526 -25.60 19.03 -1.09
N ALA A 527 -24.39 19.35 -0.63
CA ALA A 527 -23.90 19.11 0.72
C ALA A 527 -23.70 20.42 1.49
N TYR A 528 -23.99 20.41 2.79
CA TYR A 528 -23.76 21.56 3.68
C TYR A 528 -22.38 21.46 4.32
N TYR A 529 -21.63 22.56 4.28
CA TYR A 529 -20.31 22.68 4.89
C TYR A 529 -20.35 23.74 5.99
N HIS A 530 -19.67 23.47 7.10
CA HIS A 530 -19.75 24.26 8.35
C HIS A 530 -18.50 25.10 8.61
N TYR A 531 -17.39 24.69 8.02
CA TYR A 531 -16.09 25.33 8.20
C TYR A 531 -15.43 25.67 6.87
N LYS A 532 -14.56 26.68 6.89
CA LYS A 532 -13.75 27.10 5.75
C LYS A 532 -12.35 27.57 6.14
N PHE A 533 -11.38 27.33 5.27
CA PHE A 533 -10.00 27.80 5.40
C PHE A 533 -9.47 28.27 4.03
N GLU A 534 -8.81 29.43 3.99
CA GLU A 534 -8.25 30.01 2.77
C GLU A 534 -6.72 29.99 2.80
N ASN A 535 -6.08 29.28 1.87
CA ASN A 535 -4.63 29.36 1.65
C ASN A 535 -4.36 30.25 0.43
N SER A 536 -3.84 31.44 0.67
CA SER A 536 -3.49 32.43 -0.36
C SER A 536 -1.99 32.42 -0.69
N ASP A 537 -1.60 33.19 -1.70
CA ASP A 537 -0.21 33.37 -2.15
C ASP A 537 0.48 32.07 -2.62
N ILE A 538 -0.32 31.11 -3.10
CA ILE A 538 0.18 29.93 -3.80
C ILE A 538 0.46 30.27 -5.28
N LYS A 539 1.21 29.42 -5.97
CA LYS A 539 1.61 29.67 -7.36
C LYS A 539 0.74 28.88 -8.33
N ASP A 540 0.30 29.55 -9.39
CA ASP A 540 -0.46 28.93 -10.48
C ASP A 540 0.37 27.92 -11.28
N GLY A 541 -0.24 26.80 -11.65
CA GLY A 541 0.38 25.73 -12.44
C GLY A 541 1.37 24.87 -11.66
N TRP A 542 1.37 24.97 -10.33
CA TRP A 542 2.18 24.14 -9.43
C TRP A 542 1.32 23.12 -8.71
N LEU A 543 1.80 21.88 -8.66
CA LEU A 543 1.21 20.84 -7.84
C LEU A 543 1.20 21.31 -6.38
N ASN A 544 0.00 21.35 -5.81
CA ASN A 544 -0.23 21.41 -4.39
C ASN A 544 -1.18 20.25 -4.05
N TYR A 545 -1.30 19.97 -2.77
CA TYR A 545 -2.31 19.05 -2.27
C TYR A 545 -2.66 19.46 -0.85
N TYR A 546 -3.88 19.12 -0.43
CA TYR A 546 -4.42 19.48 0.87
C TYR A 546 -5.16 18.30 1.46
N ALA A 547 -5.12 18.20 2.78
CA ALA A 547 -5.86 17.22 3.56
C ALA A 547 -6.38 17.90 4.83
N ILE A 548 -7.50 17.40 5.33
CA ILE A 548 -8.05 17.82 6.63
C ILE A 548 -8.27 16.57 7.44
N THR A 549 -7.68 16.48 8.61
CA THR A 549 -7.84 15.33 9.49
C THR A 549 -8.64 15.73 10.72
N ALA A 550 -9.31 14.76 11.33
CA ALA A 550 -9.87 14.87 12.66
C ALA A 550 -9.02 14.06 13.65
N TYR A 551 -8.96 14.51 14.90
CA TYR A 551 -8.27 13.82 15.97
C TYR A 551 -9.09 13.80 17.26
N ASP A 552 -8.83 12.81 18.10
CA ASP A 552 -9.49 12.59 19.39
C ASP A 552 -8.66 13.13 20.57
N GLN A 553 -9.22 12.99 21.77
CA GLN A 553 -8.59 13.38 23.04
C GLN A 553 -7.48 12.40 23.51
N GLY A 554 -7.40 11.21 22.92
CA GLY A 554 -6.69 10.06 23.46
C GLY A 554 -7.35 9.49 24.73
N ASP A 555 -6.77 8.41 25.27
CA ASP A 555 -7.23 7.77 26.50
C ASP A 555 -6.03 7.52 27.46
N PRO A 556 -5.84 8.41 28.46
CA PRO A 556 -4.79 8.24 29.45
C PRO A 556 -4.92 6.97 30.31
N ASP A 557 -6.14 6.47 30.56
CA ASP A 557 -6.37 5.27 31.35
C ASP A 557 -5.96 4.01 30.57
N ALA A 558 -6.09 4.04 29.24
CA ALA A 558 -5.59 3.01 28.33
C ALA A 558 -4.12 3.24 27.88
N ASN A 559 -3.45 4.30 28.34
CA ASN A 559 -2.14 4.74 27.86
C ASN A 559 -2.10 4.92 26.33
N LEU A 560 -3.17 5.48 25.79
CA LEU A 560 -3.36 5.79 24.38
C LEU A 560 -3.22 7.31 24.19
N GLU A 561 -2.25 7.71 23.36
CA GLU A 561 -2.13 9.10 22.93
C GLU A 561 -3.24 9.46 21.93
N SER A 562 -3.47 10.76 21.71
CA SER A 562 -4.42 11.26 20.71
C SER A 562 -4.13 10.65 19.34
N LEU A 563 -5.16 10.08 18.72
CA LEU A 563 -5.10 9.50 17.39
C LEU A 563 -5.70 10.46 16.36
N GLU A 564 -5.28 10.31 15.12
CA GLU A 564 -5.65 11.19 14.01
C GLU A 564 -6.03 10.37 12.78
N SER A 565 -7.12 10.75 12.11
CA SER A 565 -7.52 10.15 10.85
C SER A 565 -6.44 10.28 9.78
N SER A 566 -6.40 9.34 8.83
CA SER A 566 -5.39 9.33 7.78
C SER A 566 -5.34 10.62 6.95
N ILE A 567 -4.17 11.27 6.91
CA ILE A 567 -3.89 12.42 6.04
C ILE A 567 -3.97 12.05 4.54
N TYR A 568 -3.73 10.78 4.20
CA TYR A 568 -3.75 10.30 2.83
C TYR A 568 -5.17 10.00 2.33
N SER A 569 -6.08 9.57 3.22
CA SER A 569 -7.44 9.16 2.86
C SER A 569 -8.28 10.26 2.21
N ASN A 570 -8.07 11.53 2.57
CA ASN A 570 -8.81 12.65 2.01
C ASN A 570 -7.92 13.73 1.36
N ARG A 571 -6.69 13.37 0.99
CA ARG A 571 -5.78 14.25 0.24
C ARG A 571 -6.38 14.56 -1.14
N VAL A 572 -6.44 15.85 -1.48
CA VAL A 572 -6.85 16.33 -2.79
C VAL A 572 -5.71 17.06 -3.45
N TYR A 573 -5.27 16.56 -4.61
CA TYR A 573 -4.28 17.22 -5.46
C TYR A 573 -4.91 18.37 -6.22
N VAL A 574 -4.19 19.49 -6.34
CA VAL A 574 -4.67 20.69 -7.00
C VAL A 574 -3.58 21.38 -7.81
N PHE A 575 -3.97 21.97 -8.93
CA PHE A 575 -3.17 22.94 -9.67
C PHE A 575 -3.92 24.28 -9.68
N PRO A 576 -3.50 25.27 -8.87
CA PRO A 576 -4.09 26.60 -8.88
C PRO A 576 -3.98 27.24 -10.25
N GLY A 577 -4.97 28.05 -10.62
CA GLY A 577 -5.00 28.67 -11.94
C GLY A 577 -6.24 29.53 -12.14
N GLU A 578 -6.30 30.21 -13.27
CA GLU A 578 -7.46 31.04 -13.62
C GLU A 578 -8.71 30.17 -13.85
N PRO A 579 -9.88 30.57 -13.33
CA PRO A 579 -11.12 29.86 -13.60
C PRO A 579 -11.51 29.97 -15.07
N ALA A 580 -12.35 29.04 -15.54
CA ALA A 580 -12.94 29.15 -16.86
C ALA A 580 -13.72 30.47 -17.02
N ALA A 581 -13.72 31.03 -18.23
CA ALA A 581 -14.47 32.26 -18.49
C ALA A 581 -15.98 32.08 -18.27
N ASP A 582 -16.63 33.10 -17.69
CA ASP A 582 -18.08 33.12 -17.46
C ASP A 582 -18.88 32.92 -18.76
N GLU A 583 -20.08 32.34 -18.64
CA GLU A 583 -21.03 32.14 -19.75
C GLU A 583 -21.34 33.41 -20.56
N ASN A 584 -21.20 34.59 -19.92
CA ASN A 584 -21.53 35.88 -20.52
C ASN A 584 -20.37 36.52 -21.30
N GLY A 585 -19.22 35.85 -21.43
CA GLY A 585 -18.22 36.16 -22.44
C GLY A 585 -16.76 35.99 -22.01
N TRP A 586 -15.93 35.56 -22.96
CA TRP A 586 -14.48 35.48 -22.84
C TRP A 586 -13.82 36.87 -22.95
N ALA A 587 -13.80 37.61 -21.84
CA ALA A 587 -13.29 39.00 -21.81
C ALA A 587 -11.76 39.09 -21.76
N ASN A 588 -11.11 38.23 -20.97
CA ASN A 588 -9.67 38.30 -20.71
C ASN A 588 -8.83 37.85 -21.90
N GLU A 589 -7.64 38.43 -22.07
CA GLU A 589 -6.68 38.03 -23.10
C GLU A 589 -5.95 36.74 -22.68
N PRO A 590 -5.84 35.73 -23.56
CA PRO A 590 -5.09 34.54 -23.23
C PRO A 590 -3.60 34.87 -23.09
N THR A 591 -2.95 34.30 -22.08
CA THR A 591 -1.52 34.49 -21.83
C THR A 591 -0.84 33.15 -21.56
N VAL A 592 0.48 33.17 -21.48
CA VAL A 592 1.32 31.98 -21.33
C VAL A 592 2.28 32.15 -20.17
N TYR A 593 2.49 31.10 -19.38
CA TYR A 593 3.53 31.06 -18.35
C TYR A 593 4.23 29.68 -18.26
N PRO A 594 5.50 29.63 -17.85
CA PRO A 594 6.41 30.77 -17.73
C PRO A 594 6.70 31.39 -19.10
N ASN A 595 6.78 32.73 -19.17
CA ASN A 595 7.09 33.47 -20.39
C ASN A 595 8.08 34.61 -20.09
N PRO A 596 9.36 34.51 -20.49
CA PRO A 596 9.93 33.44 -21.30
C PRO A 596 10.04 32.10 -20.55
N PHE A 597 9.85 31.00 -21.28
CA PHE A 597 10.23 29.67 -20.83
C PHE A 597 11.76 29.54 -20.95
N LYS A 598 12.44 29.09 -19.89
CA LYS A 598 13.91 28.98 -19.84
C LYS A 598 14.34 27.55 -19.58
N GLY A 599 14.80 26.86 -20.63
CA GLY A 599 15.60 25.63 -20.60
C GLY A 599 14.91 24.46 -19.93
N GLN A 600 15.07 24.43 -18.61
CA GLN A 600 14.51 23.49 -17.68
C GLN A 600 14.18 24.28 -16.40
N ALA A 601 12.94 24.21 -15.96
CA ALA A 601 12.57 24.66 -14.63
C ALA A 601 13.00 23.62 -13.59
N LEU A 602 13.18 24.02 -12.33
CA LEU A 602 13.61 23.10 -11.25
C LEU A 602 12.64 21.91 -11.04
N TRP A 603 11.40 22.03 -11.52
CA TRP A 603 10.32 21.07 -11.39
C TRP A 603 10.00 20.35 -12.70
N ASP A 604 10.75 20.65 -13.78
CA ASP A 604 10.70 19.85 -15.00
C ASP A 604 11.54 18.58 -14.78
N GLY A 605 10.98 17.41 -15.08
CA GLY A 605 11.77 16.18 -15.13
C GLY A 605 12.88 16.24 -16.19
N TYR A 606 13.76 15.24 -16.20
CA TYR A 606 14.92 15.22 -17.10
C TYR A 606 14.58 14.81 -18.55
N GLY A 607 13.34 14.35 -18.80
CA GLY A 607 12.87 13.94 -20.12
C GLY A 607 12.47 15.11 -21.01
N SER A 608 12.45 14.89 -22.33
CA SER A 608 12.03 15.90 -23.31
C SER A 608 10.55 16.26 -23.23
N ARG A 609 9.72 15.36 -22.69
CA ARG A 609 8.27 15.54 -22.42
C ARG A 609 8.00 16.07 -21.01
N SER A 610 9.02 16.15 -20.18
CA SER A 610 8.89 16.50 -18.78
C SER A 610 8.88 18.01 -18.55
N LYS A 611 8.44 18.80 -19.54
CA LYS A 611 8.44 20.26 -19.48
C LYS A 611 7.02 20.76 -19.46
N MET A 612 6.77 21.85 -18.75
CA MET A 612 5.40 22.38 -18.66
C MET A 612 5.34 23.87 -18.99
N LEU A 613 4.54 24.20 -20.00
CA LEU A 613 4.15 25.55 -20.35
C LEU A 613 2.63 25.65 -20.34
N TRP A 614 2.08 26.62 -19.63
CA TRP A 614 0.66 26.78 -19.40
C TRP A 614 0.07 27.91 -20.22
N PHE A 615 -1.04 27.63 -20.90
CA PHE A 615 -1.95 28.62 -21.46
C PHE A 615 -3.03 28.96 -20.42
N ARG A 616 -3.28 30.24 -20.19
CA ARG A 616 -4.22 30.72 -19.17
C ARG A 616 -5.21 31.74 -19.69
N ASN A 617 -6.27 31.97 -18.93
CA ASN A 617 -7.45 32.76 -19.31
C ASN A 617 -8.16 32.14 -20.52
N LEU A 618 -8.35 30.82 -20.53
CA LEU A 618 -9.05 30.11 -21.59
C LEU A 618 -10.58 30.16 -21.39
N PRO A 619 -11.37 30.14 -22.48
CA PRO A 619 -12.80 29.91 -22.38
C PRO A 619 -13.08 28.44 -22.02
N ARG A 620 -14.33 28.13 -21.61
CA ARG A 620 -14.75 26.77 -21.23
C ARG A 620 -14.42 25.67 -22.23
N GLU A 621 -14.46 25.98 -23.52
CA GLU A 621 -14.05 25.10 -24.60
C GLU A 621 -13.22 25.89 -25.61
N ALA A 622 -11.98 25.45 -25.86
CA ALA A 622 -11.05 26.14 -26.74
C ALA A 622 -10.26 25.22 -27.66
N GLU A 623 -9.89 25.75 -28.81
CA GLU A 623 -8.80 25.20 -29.63
C GLU A 623 -7.63 26.18 -29.65
N ILE A 624 -6.48 25.70 -29.15
CA ILE A 624 -5.23 26.47 -29.10
C ILE A 624 -4.37 25.99 -30.27
N ARG A 625 -3.96 26.91 -31.16
CA ARG A 625 -3.03 26.61 -32.24
C ARG A 625 -1.73 27.35 -32.00
N ILE A 626 -0.61 26.64 -32.07
CA ILE A 626 0.73 27.18 -31.83
C ILE A 626 1.47 27.27 -33.16
N PHE A 627 2.16 28.39 -33.39
CA PHE A 627 2.88 28.65 -34.62
C PHE A 627 4.32 29.10 -34.35
N SER A 628 5.23 28.72 -35.25
CA SER A 628 6.57 29.32 -35.33
C SER A 628 6.45 30.78 -35.79
N LEU A 629 7.50 31.59 -35.61
CA LEU A 629 7.53 32.95 -36.16
C LEU A 629 7.44 32.97 -37.70
N ALA A 630 7.79 31.86 -38.37
CA ALA A 630 7.64 31.72 -39.82
C ALA A 630 6.21 31.37 -40.26
N GLY A 631 5.31 31.11 -39.30
CA GLY A 631 3.91 30.74 -39.55
C GLY A 631 3.69 29.23 -39.70
N ASP A 632 4.70 28.40 -39.43
CA ASP A 632 4.53 26.95 -39.43
C ASP A 632 3.68 26.53 -38.24
N LEU A 633 2.71 25.64 -38.47
CA LEU A 633 1.92 25.06 -37.39
C LEU A 633 2.80 24.10 -36.58
N VAL A 634 2.89 24.36 -35.28
CA VAL A 634 3.75 23.64 -34.33
C VAL A 634 2.93 22.61 -33.56
N ASP A 635 1.75 23.00 -33.07
CA ASP A 635 0.84 22.10 -32.37
C ASP A 635 -0.61 22.60 -32.36
N ILE A 636 -1.55 21.69 -32.09
CA ILE A 636 -2.97 21.98 -31.85
C ILE A 636 -3.40 21.28 -30.56
N ILE A 637 -3.91 22.06 -29.62
CA ILE A 637 -4.39 21.59 -28.32
C ILE A 637 -5.89 21.84 -28.22
N HIS A 638 -6.62 20.85 -27.72
CA HIS A 638 -8.04 20.95 -27.43
C HIS A 638 -8.25 21.07 -25.91
N HIS A 639 -8.85 22.16 -25.47
CA HIS A 639 -9.11 22.45 -24.06
C HIS A 639 -10.60 22.41 -23.76
N ASP A 640 -10.93 21.84 -22.62
CA ASP A 640 -12.23 21.89 -21.97
C ASP A 640 -12.08 22.19 -20.46
N GLU A 641 -13.12 22.74 -19.83
CA GLU A 641 -13.09 23.12 -18.41
C GLU A 641 -12.88 21.94 -17.45
N ALA A 642 -13.10 20.70 -17.90
CA ALA A 642 -12.88 19.48 -17.12
C ALA A 642 -11.48 18.89 -17.32
N TYR A 643 -10.56 19.63 -17.96
CA TYR A 643 -9.16 19.27 -18.12
C TYR A 643 -8.47 18.96 -16.78
N LYS A 644 -7.69 17.86 -16.74
CA LYS A 644 -6.96 17.40 -15.55
C LYS A 644 -5.51 17.05 -15.83
N GLY A 645 -4.94 17.51 -16.95
CA GLY A 645 -3.54 17.23 -17.28
C GLY A 645 -3.27 15.84 -17.85
N GLN A 646 -4.30 15.13 -18.30
CA GLN A 646 -4.20 13.74 -18.80
C GLN A 646 -3.29 13.54 -20.02
N ASP A 647 -2.85 14.61 -20.67
CA ASP A 647 -1.94 14.62 -21.81
C ASP A 647 -0.51 15.07 -21.43
N ILE A 648 -0.23 15.28 -20.14
CA ILE A 648 1.07 15.75 -19.64
C ILE A 648 1.69 14.72 -18.72
N ASP A 649 2.86 14.18 -19.09
CA ASP A 649 3.56 13.14 -18.32
C ASP A 649 3.88 13.54 -16.86
N ASN A 650 4.11 14.84 -16.61
CA ASN A 650 4.40 15.36 -15.28
C ASN A 650 3.15 15.61 -14.42
N ILE A 651 1.95 15.47 -14.98
CA ILE A 651 0.70 15.57 -14.23
C ILE A 651 0.12 14.17 -14.18
N ASP A 652 0.20 13.56 -13.01
CA ASP A 652 -0.41 12.26 -12.78
C ASP A 652 -1.94 12.41 -12.75
N ALA A 653 -2.57 12.12 -13.89
CA ALA A 653 -4.02 12.17 -14.00
C ALA A 653 -4.74 11.05 -13.22
N GLN A 654 -4.04 9.99 -12.82
CA GLN A 654 -4.62 8.93 -11.98
C GLN A 654 -4.90 9.46 -10.56
N LYS A 655 -4.11 10.43 -10.11
CA LYS A 655 -4.36 11.20 -8.87
C LYS A 655 -5.56 12.16 -8.97
N ASN A 656 -6.19 12.26 -10.14
CA ASN A 656 -7.41 13.03 -10.39
C ASN A 656 -7.34 14.48 -9.86
N PRO A 657 -6.31 15.26 -10.24
CA PRO A 657 -6.10 16.59 -9.67
C PRO A 657 -7.26 17.55 -10.00
N ARG A 658 -7.56 18.45 -9.06
CA ARG A 658 -8.50 19.55 -9.27
C ARG A 658 -7.78 20.72 -9.94
N MET A 659 -8.33 21.17 -11.06
CA MET A 659 -7.89 22.37 -11.78
C MET A 659 -9.03 23.40 -11.81
N SER A 660 -8.68 24.67 -12.01
CA SER A 660 -9.61 25.79 -12.06
C SER A 660 -10.47 25.83 -13.35
N GLY A 661 -10.07 25.10 -14.40
CA GLY A 661 -10.81 24.94 -15.65
C GLY A 661 -10.58 26.02 -16.71
N GLY A 662 -9.78 27.06 -16.44
CA GLY A 662 -9.43 28.12 -17.40
C GLY A 662 -7.99 28.06 -17.92
N GLU A 663 -7.31 26.93 -17.73
CA GLU A 663 -5.91 26.74 -18.10
C GLU A 663 -5.66 25.36 -18.74
N HIS A 664 -4.61 25.26 -19.55
CA HIS A 664 -4.19 24.02 -20.19
C HIS A 664 -2.66 23.99 -20.33
N ALA A 665 -2.04 22.86 -19.99
CA ALA A 665 -0.59 22.69 -20.04
C ALA A 665 -0.12 22.11 -21.38
N TRP A 666 1.12 22.37 -21.76
CA TRP A 666 1.74 21.85 -22.96
C TRP A 666 3.13 21.33 -22.65
N ASP A 667 3.41 20.10 -23.09
CA ASP A 667 4.69 19.40 -22.92
C ASP A 667 5.82 19.94 -23.84
N MET A 668 5.46 20.90 -24.70
CA MET A 668 6.32 21.49 -25.74
C MET A 668 6.83 20.48 -26.78
N ILE A 669 6.06 19.42 -27.00
CA ILE A 669 6.20 18.51 -28.12
C ILE A 669 5.32 19.00 -29.26
N THR A 670 5.88 19.00 -30.47
CA THR A 670 5.15 19.37 -31.68
C THR A 670 4.23 18.25 -32.14
N LEU A 671 3.30 18.57 -33.04
CA LEU A 671 2.44 17.60 -33.74
C LEU A 671 3.20 16.51 -34.55
N HIS A 672 4.52 16.63 -34.66
CA HIS A 672 5.42 15.65 -35.29
C HIS A 672 6.27 14.86 -34.28
N ASP A 673 5.90 14.87 -32.99
CA ASP A 673 6.60 14.18 -31.89
C ASP A 673 8.08 14.63 -31.76
N GLN A 674 8.30 15.94 -31.90
CA GLN A 674 9.62 16.55 -31.77
C GLN A 674 9.59 17.65 -30.72
N ALA A 675 10.64 17.73 -29.91
CA ALA A 675 10.81 18.83 -28.97
C ALA A 675 11.01 20.16 -29.72
N THR A 676 10.31 21.20 -29.27
CA THR A 676 10.40 22.57 -29.83
C THR A 676 11.82 23.15 -29.83
N ALA A 677 12.12 24.11 -30.71
CA ALA A 677 13.40 24.83 -30.70
C ALA A 677 13.31 26.13 -29.87
N SER A 678 14.45 26.69 -29.47
CA SER A 678 14.48 28.07 -28.94
C SER A 678 13.96 29.06 -29.98
N GLY A 679 13.08 29.96 -29.58
CA GLY A 679 12.48 30.91 -30.51
C GLY A 679 11.26 31.63 -29.95
N LEU A 680 10.82 32.66 -30.68
CA LEU A 680 9.55 33.34 -30.44
C LEU A 680 8.45 32.56 -31.18
N TYR A 681 7.39 32.23 -30.46
CA TYR A 681 6.21 31.54 -30.97
C TYR A 681 4.99 32.45 -30.88
N LEU A 682 4.03 32.22 -31.78
CA LEU A 682 2.72 32.84 -31.79
C LEU A 682 1.69 31.77 -31.44
N PHE A 683 0.57 32.15 -30.84
CA PHE A 683 -0.54 31.24 -30.65
C PHE A 683 -1.87 31.95 -30.89
N THR A 684 -2.88 31.18 -31.26
CA THR A 684 -4.27 31.62 -31.33
C THR A 684 -5.13 30.73 -30.45
N VAL A 685 -6.10 31.31 -29.75
CA VAL A 685 -7.11 30.58 -29.00
C VAL A 685 -8.47 30.91 -29.64
N GLU A 686 -9.18 29.88 -30.09
CA GLU A 686 -10.54 29.94 -30.62
C GLU A 686 -11.51 29.44 -29.54
N ASP A 687 -12.42 30.30 -29.07
CA ASP A 687 -13.54 29.91 -28.23
C ASP A 687 -14.56 29.12 -29.07
N LYS A 688 -14.76 27.83 -28.76
CA LYS A 688 -15.64 26.95 -29.55
C LYS A 688 -17.11 27.29 -29.41
N ASN A 689 -17.50 28.02 -28.35
CA ASN A 689 -18.88 28.42 -28.12
C ASN A 689 -19.25 29.69 -28.91
N SER A 690 -18.39 30.71 -28.90
CA SER A 690 -18.67 32.00 -29.56
C SER A 690 -18.04 32.13 -30.96
N GLY A 691 -17.01 31.35 -31.27
CA GLY A 691 -16.15 31.50 -32.45
C GLY A 691 -15.18 32.68 -32.38
N GLN A 692 -15.08 33.36 -31.22
CA GLN A 692 -14.13 34.43 -31.02
C GLN A 692 -12.70 33.88 -31.04
N ILE A 693 -11.79 34.55 -31.76
CA ILE A 693 -10.37 34.21 -31.80
C ILE A 693 -9.56 35.35 -31.17
N LYS A 694 -8.65 35.00 -30.27
CA LYS A 694 -7.61 35.91 -29.75
C LYS A 694 -6.23 35.34 -30.00
N GLU A 695 -5.23 36.21 -30.02
CA GLU A 695 -3.85 35.87 -30.36
C GLU A 695 -2.88 36.31 -29.27
N GLY A 696 -1.77 35.61 -29.16
CA GLY A 696 -0.70 35.95 -28.22
C GLY A 696 0.65 35.43 -28.69
N LYS A 697 1.67 35.64 -27.86
CA LYS A 697 3.05 35.22 -28.16
C LYS A 697 3.81 34.84 -26.90
N PHE A 698 4.78 33.94 -27.05
CA PHE A 698 5.67 33.52 -25.97
C PHE A 698 7.06 33.17 -26.50
N LEU A 699 8.06 33.22 -25.61
CA LEU A 699 9.46 32.99 -25.96
C LEU A 699 9.98 31.74 -25.26
N ILE A 700 10.58 30.82 -26.02
CA ILE A 700 11.32 29.67 -25.50
C ILE A 700 12.82 29.94 -25.63
N ILE A 701 13.56 29.78 -24.53
CA ILE A 701 15.01 29.90 -24.46
C ILE A 701 15.57 28.60 -23.90
N LYS A 702 16.03 27.67 -24.74
CA LYS A 702 16.69 26.42 -24.27
C LYS A 702 18.13 26.63 -23.82
#